data_AF-A0A9W6BM00-F1
#
_entry.id   AF-A0A9W6BM00-F1
#
_cell.length_a   1.000
_cell.length_b   1.000
_cell.length_c   1.000
_cell.angle_alpha   90.00
_cell.angle_beta   90.00
_cell.angle_gamma   90.00
#
_symmetry.space_group_name_H-M   'P 1'
#
loop_
_entity.id
_entity.type
_entity.pdbx_description
1 polymer ?
#
loop_
_entity_poly.entity_id
_entity_poly.type
_entity_poly.pdbx_seq_one_letter_code
_entity_poly.pdbx_strand_id
1 'polypeptide(L)'
;MAARQVVSRADQKRRSPTVAASTVLAAWLAVIALAPTSIAQGTSALIPIVVYNDPRPGDSYDAERKNNLATSVTAAAAVAGLGSGAVSEVAGRPPPLQLAARTHIMSASTLMDMPQETASVLQRLVDRAGSMLVLAAAQESAPDYNSLLAPFLGTSPECGWEQLSRAANLVAPVPGVPISLFAATVTIRVTTFRCNLGTLWYSTSDGSSPVYLFTTPRGGYVKLLGFDFGAKRRLESWQPLLLYAPPPPPAPAAPLEPPPSQPPPSSPPPSLPPPSLPPPTAPPPRPPAPPGPVMSPPPSRPNAPPAPPLPNPPPLLPPSPPPPSPPPPSPLPPPPSPSPPRPPPSPSPPSPPPPPPPLPSPPSPSPPPPPLPPPPSPPPSPPSPAPEPPRDASIILLTDPTDPGDSLRKTQLLVSVLELSRAEGGSVLSLTAPGNAPVHTTFDNTYLALPSESKAALRRLLLRGNALSVVVTPETSAGEVSSILASVLNLTTAQCIKRNTAGKGTLTAVPSAVYSGVMGTPALPATMQPADDTVALLCTGSGRRVIAADGPGEAVVWEWAVGAGVFRMVGYDFATGGYTAALARNPANVAVLDRLRIAASVAVGYPKSMLPPPNAPSPPPDAPSPPPQNPPNKKTARAPPLASFPAVVVLIDPETLPDNDNKGKLIDGINAVAPAPAQTTTPVAGALVHVAFDTTLVRLPSTEITLLANLVRANRTLLSVIVTSGVSDADRSRVLARITGNSGLSCSSEPVASTARIDRVVPATVDLRSDGWRAQDNTRGTRCNAGQVIFGVRNDATISVVIDIPIGSTAVRLLGYDFSSGGRGDNRKPLTTCTIFPRPF
;
A
#
# COMPACT_ATOMS: atom_id res chain seq x y z
N MET A 1 39.90 46.82 -14.06
CA MET A 1 39.23 47.84 -13.20
C MET A 1 37.99 48.27 -13.99
N ALA A 2 36.77 47.81 -13.71
CA ALA A 2 35.94 47.94 -12.50
C ALA A 2 35.28 49.35 -12.41
N ALA A 3 33.96 49.53 -12.30
CA ALA A 3 32.86 48.53 -12.27
C ALA A 3 31.48 49.09 -12.75
N ARG A 4 30.46 48.22 -12.76
CA ARG A 4 29.07 48.41 -13.24
C ARG A 4 28.25 49.48 -12.49
N GLN A 5 27.31 50.14 -13.17
CA GLN A 5 25.83 50.02 -12.95
C GLN A 5 25.04 50.82 -14.02
N VAL A 6 24.05 50.23 -14.70
CA VAL A 6 22.59 50.25 -14.43
C VAL A 6 21.93 51.64 -14.52
N VAL A 7 21.03 51.80 -15.50
CA VAL A 7 20.00 52.86 -15.55
C VAL A 7 18.62 52.17 -15.59
N SER A 8 17.63 52.72 -14.87
CA SER A 8 16.30 52.11 -14.69
C SER A 8 15.29 52.50 -15.77
N ARG A 9 14.27 51.65 -15.95
CA ARG A 9 12.99 52.00 -16.58
C ARG A 9 12.22 53.05 -15.77
N ALA A 10 11.37 53.81 -16.47
CA ALA A 10 10.03 54.22 -16.04
C ALA A 10 9.20 54.63 -17.29
N ASP A 11 7.87 54.76 -17.26
CA ASP A 11 6.80 53.87 -16.74
C ASP A 11 5.44 54.39 -17.24
N GLN A 12 4.62 53.56 -17.90
CA GLN A 12 3.18 53.82 -18.06
C GLN A 12 2.40 52.57 -18.55
N LYS A 13 1.17 52.21 -18.15
CA LYS A 13 0.40 52.24 -16.87
C LYS A 13 -1.11 52.30 -17.14
N ARG A 14 -1.83 51.19 -16.94
CA ARG A 14 -3.25 51.06 -16.53
C ARG A 14 -3.50 49.56 -16.30
N ARG A 15 -3.70 49.07 -15.06
CA ARG A 15 -4.82 49.26 -14.10
C ARG A 15 -6.11 48.53 -14.49
N SER A 16 -6.33 47.38 -13.87
CA SER A 16 -7.66 46.91 -13.42
C SER A 16 -8.18 47.81 -12.29
N PRO A 17 -9.47 47.69 -11.92
CA PRO A 17 -9.78 47.23 -10.55
C PRO A 17 -10.92 46.18 -10.51
N THR A 18 -11.47 45.92 -9.32
CA THR A 18 -12.16 44.67 -8.95
C THR A 18 -13.28 44.93 -7.91
N VAL A 19 -14.13 43.92 -7.63
CA VAL A 19 -15.17 43.82 -6.55
C VAL A 19 -16.34 44.83 -6.65
N ALA A 20 -17.56 44.62 -6.11
CA ALA A 20 -18.16 43.55 -5.29
C ALA A 20 -19.68 43.39 -5.67
N ALA A 21 -20.29 42.20 -5.74
CA ALA A 21 -20.73 41.25 -4.69
C ALA A 21 -22.16 41.46 -4.14
N SER A 22 -22.98 40.40 -4.15
CA SER A 22 -24.19 40.16 -3.32
C SER A 22 -24.61 38.69 -3.41
N THR A 23 -25.44 38.18 -2.49
CA THR A 23 -25.52 36.75 -2.14
C THR A 23 -26.90 36.28 -1.63
N VAL A 24 -27.08 34.96 -1.55
CA VAL A 24 -28.12 34.18 -0.81
C VAL A 24 -29.50 34.00 -1.49
N LEU A 25 -29.83 32.76 -1.89
CA LEU A 25 -30.83 31.87 -1.25
C LEU A 25 -30.66 30.41 -1.78
N ALA A 26 -31.48 29.44 -1.36
CA ALA A 26 -31.24 28.01 -1.59
C ALA A 26 -32.52 27.13 -1.73
N ALA A 27 -32.28 25.89 -2.18
CA ALA A 27 -33.02 24.64 -1.88
C ALA A 27 -34.34 24.23 -2.63
N TRP A 28 -34.22 23.08 -3.32
CA TRP A 28 -35.11 21.88 -3.31
C TRP A 28 -36.16 21.56 -4.43
N LEU A 29 -35.92 20.38 -5.04
CA LEU A 29 -36.82 19.33 -5.59
C LEU A 29 -37.65 19.46 -6.91
N ALA A 30 -37.24 18.66 -7.91
CA ALA A 30 -38.00 17.55 -8.55
C ALA A 30 -39.14 17.86 -9.60
N VAL A 31 -39.54 17.00 -10.57
CA VAL A 31 -39.19 15.58 -10.89
C VAL A 31 -39.60 15.11 -12.33
N ILE A 32 -39.02 13.99 -12.82
CA ILE A 32 -39.50 12.98 -13.83
C ILE A 32 -39.35 13.15 -15.38
N ALA A 33 -38.99 12.01 -16.01
CA ALA A 33 -39.18 11.50 -17.40
C ALA A 33 -38.29 11.99 -18.57
N LEU A 34 -37.95 11.18 -19.60
CA LEU A 34 -37.87 9.72 -19.97
C LEU A 34 -37.22 9.69 -21.41
N ALA A 35 -36.83 8.63 -22.14
CA ALA A 35 -36.38 7.22 -22.06
C ALA A 35 -36.07 6.78 -23.54
N PRO A 36 -35.86 5.49 -23.96
CA PRO A 36 -35.38 4.23 -23.34
C PRO A 36 -33.97 3.84 -23.91
N THR A 37 -33.31 2.69 -23.69
CA THR A 37 -33.75 1.28 -23.51
C THR A 37 -32.97 0.48 -22.44
N SER A 38 -33.73 -0.39 -21.74
CA SER A 38 -33.40 -1.67 -21.07
C SER A 38 -31.96 -2.21 -21.14
N ILE A 39 -31.42 -2.85 -20.09
CA ILE A 39 -32.13 -3.71 -19.09
C ILE A 39 -31.97 -3.20 -17.65
N ALA A 40 -33.01 -3.39 -16.83
CA ALA A 40 -32.99 -3.10 -15.39
C ALA A 40 -33.19 -4.37 -14.55
N GLN A 41 -32.16 -4.78 -13.80
CA GLN A 41 -32.16 -5.68 -12.64
C GLN A 41 -30.71 -5.72 -12.10
N GLY A 42 -30.40 -5.32 -10.87
CA GLY A 42 -31.18 -4.62 -9.85
C GLY A 42 -30.22 -3.89 -8.91
N THR A 43 -30.61 -3.62 -7.66
CA THR A 43 -29.60 -3.31 -6.63
C THR A 43 -28.63 -4.48 -6.50
N SER A 44 -27.31 -4.23 -6.54
CA SER A 44 -26.31 -5.21 -6.12
C SER A 44 -26.45 -5.48 -4.62
N ALA A 45 -27.38 -6.37 -4.27
CA ALA A 45 -27.59 -6.81 -2.92
C ALA A 45 -26.26 -7.35 -2.38
N LEU A 46 -25.84 -6.84 -1.22
CA LEU A 46 -24.65 -7.32 -0.52
C LEU A 46 -24.76 -8.84 -0.42
N ILE A 47 -23.78 -9.53 -1.04
CA ILE A 47 -23.85 -10.98 -1.18
C ILE A 47 -23.87 -11.57 0.24
N PRO A 48 -24.97 -12.23 0.68
CA PRO A 48 -25.11 -12.47 2.10
C PRO A 48 -24.12 -13.53 2.54
N ILE A 49 -23.34 -13.16 3.55
CA ILE A 49 -22.45 -14.04 4.28
C ILE A 49 -23.23 -14.52 5.50
N VAL A 50 -23.21 -15.82 5.76
CA VAL A 50 -23.90 -16.42 6.90
C VAL A 50 -22.93 -17.24 7.71
N VAL A 51 -22.81 -16.90 9.00
CA VAL A 51 -21.99 -17.64 9.96
C VAL A 51 -22.86 -18.38 10.96
N TYR A 52 -22.61 -19.69 11.08
CA TYR A 52 -23.41 -20.58 11.90
C TYR A 52 -22.78 -20.73 13.29
N ASN A 53 -23.42 -20.09 14.28
CA ASN A 53 -23.06 -20.13 15.69
C ASN A 53 -24.02 -21.05 16.45
N ASP A 54 -23.95 -22.35 16.15
CA ASP A 54 -24.79 -23.38 16.78
C ASP A 54 -23.99 -24.26 17.76
N PRO A 55 -23.82 -23.87 19.03
CA PRO A 55 -23.03 -24.63 20.00
C PRO A 55 -23.71 -25.91 20.48
N ARG A 56 -22.90 -26.93 20.79
CA ARG A 56 -23.37 -28.14 21.47
C ARG A 56 -23.88 -27.84 22.89
N PRO A 57 -25.10 -28.26 23.27
CA PRO A 57 -25.61 -28.06 24.63
C PRO A 57 -24.69 -28.71 25.68
N GLY A 58 -24.27 -27.92 26.67
CA GLY A 58 -23.31 -28.33 27.70
C GLY A 58 -21.83 -28.18 27.32
N ASP A 59 -21.51 -27.90 26.06
CA ASP A 59 -20.14 -27.73 25.57
C ASP A 59 -19.75 -26.25 25.55
N SER A 60 -19.16 -25.79 26.64
CA SER A 60 -18.69 -24.39 26.77
C SER A 60 -17.55 -24.04 25.81
N TYR A 61 -16.81 -25.02 25.29
CA TYR A 61 -15.63 -24.79 24.46
C TYR A 61 -15.99 -24.72 22.98
N ASP A 62 -16.87 -25.59 22.48
CA ASP A 62 -17.51 -25.44 21.17
C ASP A 62 -18.33 -24.15 21.09
N ALA A 63 -18.96 -23.72 22.20
CA ALA A 63 -19.59 -22.39 22.30
C ALA A 63 -18.59 -21.23 22.21
N GLU A 64 -17.48 -21.27 22.94
CA GLU A 64 -16.45 -20.23 22.82
C GLU A 64 -15.85 -20.18 21.41
N ARG A 65 -15.57 -21.34 20.80
CA ARG A 65 -15.06 -21.48 19.43
C ARG A 65 -15.99 -20.86 18.39
N LYS A 66 -17.29 -21.11 18.48
CA LYS A 66 -18.28 -20.63 17.49
C LYS A 66 -18.58 -19.13 17.65
N ASN A 67 -18.64 -18.63 18.89
CA ASN A 67 -18.68 -17.19 19.16
C ASN A 67 -17.45 -16.46 18.59
N ASN A 68 -16.24 -17.02 18.77
CA ASN A 68 -15.00 -16.45 18.25
C ASN A 68 -14.94 -16.49 16.70
N LEU A 69 -15.46 -17.54 16.07
CA LEU A 69 -15.61 -17.62 14.61
C LEU A 69 -16.56 -16.54 14.09
N ALA A 70 -17.76 -16.40 14.68
CA ALA A 70 -18.74 -15.39 14.29
C ALA A 70 -18.23 -13.95 14.47
N THR A 71 -17.55 -13.68 15.58
CA THR A 71 -16.87 -12.41 15.85
C THR A 71 -15.79 -12.13 14.80
N SER A 72 -14.94 -13.10 14.48
CA SER A 72 -13.86 -12.95 13.48
C SER A 72 -14.40 -12.68 12.08
N VAL A 73 -15.46 -13.39 11.68
CA VAL A 73 -16.18 -13.18 10.41
C VAL A 73 -16.74 -11.77 10.31
N THR A 74 -17.44 -11.32 11.35
CA THR A 74 -18.08 -10.00 11.39
C THR A 74 -17.05 -8.87 11.37
N ALA A 75 -15.97 -9.00 12.15
CA ALA A 75 -14.87 -8.05 12.15
C ALA A 75 -14.16 -7.96 10.78
N ALA A 76 -13.95 -9.09 10.11
CA ALA A 76 -13.31 -9.11 8.80
C ALA A 76 -14.20 -8.53 7.69
N ALA A 77 -15.51 -8.79 7.71
CA ALA A 77 -16.47 -8.17 6.79
C ALA A 77 -16.55 -6.64 6.97
N ALA A 78 -16.43 -6.15 8.21
CA ALA A 78 -16.34 -4.72 8.50
C ALA A 78 -15.06 -4.09 7.94
N VAL A 79 -13.89 -4.74 8.05
CA VAL A 79 -12.65 -4.24 7.43
C VAL A 79 -12.70 -4.33 5.90
N ALA A 80 -13.39 -5.32 5.34
CA ALA A 80 -13.65 -5.42 3.90
C ALA A 80 -14.68 -4.39 3.37
N GLY A 81 -15.21 -3.51 4.24
CA GLY A 81 -16.14 -2.45 3.85
C GLY A 81 -17.55 -2.92 3.49
N LEU A 82 -17.91 -4.19 3.78
CA LEU A 82 -19.18 -4.78 3.35
C LEU A 82 -20.41 -4.24 4.10
N GLY A 83 -20.23 -3.41 5.12
CA GLY A 83 -21.30 -2.85 5.95
C GLY A 83 -21.83 -3.84 7.00
N SER A 84 -22.47 -3.32 8.03
CA SER A 84 -22.90 -4.09 9.21
C SER A 84 -24.04 -5.09 8.96
N GLY A 85 -24.64 -5.09 7.76
CA GLY A 85 -25.70 -6.02 7.36
C GLY A 85 -25.28 -7.13 6.40
N ALA A 86 -24.01 -7.20 5.98
CA ALA A 86 -23.55 -8.23 5.04
C ALA A 86 -23.29 -9.60 5.68
N VAL A 87 -23.12 -9.66 7.00
CA VAL A 87 -23.01 -10.90 7.79
C VAL A 87 -24.28 -11.08 8.60
N SER A 88 -24.97 -12.20 8.40
CA SER A 88 -25.98 -12.70 9.34
C SER A 88 -25.38 -13.83 10.16
N GLU A 89 -25.44 -13.69 11.48
CA GLU A 89 -25.25 -14.83 12.38
C GLU A 89 -26.52 -15.69 12.39
N VAL A 90 -26.37 -17.02 12.52
CA VAL A 90 -27.48 -17.98 12.64
C VAL A 90 -27.16 -18.98 13.74
N ALA A 91 -28.06 -19.12 14.71
CA ALA A 91 -27.93 -20.02 15.86
C ALA A 91 -29.18 -20.92 16.00
N GLY A 92 -29.05 -22.00 16.80
CA GLY A 92 -30.13 -22.95 17.10
C GLY A 92 -29.94 -24.33 16.43
N ARG A 93 -30.67 -25.34 16.93
CA ARG A 93 -30.53 -26.75 16.51
C ARG A 93 -31.81 -27.30 15.86
N PRO A 94 -31.76 -27.77 14.60
CA PRO A 94 -30.74 -27.46 13.59
C PRO A 94 -30.80 -25.97 13.17
N PRO A 95 -29.69 -25.36 12.72
CA PRO A 95 -29.71 -23.96 12.36
C PRO A 95 -30.47 -23.75 11.03
N PRO A 96 -31.38 -22.76 10.93
CA PRO A 96 -32.14 -22.52 9.71
C PRO A 96 -31.24 -22.01 8.58
N LEU A 97 -31.19 -22.77 7.47
CA LEU A 97 -30.37 -22.39 6.31
C LEU A 97 -30.92 -21.15 5.62
N GLN A 98 -30.09 -20.12 5.55
CA GLN A 98 -30.37 -18.87 4.85
C GLN A 98 -30.23 -19.06 3.34
N LEU A 99 -31.32 -19.44 2.67
CA LEU A 99 -31.37 -19.85 1.25
C LEU A 99 -30.90 -18.77 0.24
N ALA A 100 -30.84 -17.51 0.67
CA ALA A 100 -30.40 -16.36 -0.12
C ALA A 100 -28.88 -16.06 0.00
N ALA A 101 -28.20 -16.66 0.97
CA ALA A 101 -26.76 -16.48 1.14
C ALA A 101 -25.97 -17.23 0.06
N ARG A 102 -24.82 -16.68 -0.33
CA ARG A 102 -23.85 -17.37 -1.21
C ARG A 102 -22.68 -17.92 -0.43
N THR A 103 -22.27 -17.28 0.67
CA THR A 103 -21.12 -17.71 1.47
C THR A 103 -21.60 -18.19 2.84
N HIS A 104 -21.48 -19.50 3.08
CA HIS A 104 -21.82 -20.17 4.33
C HIS A 104 -20.55 -20.48 5.12
N ILE A 105 -20.47 -20.12 6.40
CA ILE A 105 -19.27 -20.25 7.23
C ILE A 105 -19.63 -20.99 8.52
N MET A 106 -18.99 -22.13 8.79
CA MET A 106 -19.29 -22.94 9.97
C MET A 106 -18.10 -23.77 10.43
N SER A 107 -18.14 -24.28 11.66
CA SER A 107 -17.21 -25.32 12.10
C SER A 107 -17.58 -26.69 11.55
N ALA A 108 -16.61 -27.59 11.45
CA ALA A 108 -16.82 -29.00 11.17
C ALA A 108 -17.75 -29.67 12.20
N SER A 109 -17.72 -29.24 13.48
CA SER A 109 -18.69 -29.69 14.50
C SER A 109 -20.12 -29.27 14.18
N THR A 110 -20.35 -28.13 13.51
CA THR A 110 -21.70 -27.71 13.07
C THR A 110 -22.18 -28.56 11.89
N LEU A 111 -21.29 -28.90 10.95
CA LEU A 111 -21.64 -29.72 9.79
C LEU A 111 -21.87 -31.20 10.16
N MET A 112 -21.12 -31.73 11.14
CA MET A 112 -21.37 -33.07 11.72
C MET A 112 -22.71 -33.17 12.45
N ASP A 113 -23.08 -32.12 13.20
CA ASP A 113 -24.34 -32.07 13.97
C ASP A 113 -25.56 -31.72 13.08
N MET A 114 -25.36 -31.43 11.79
CA MET A 114 -26.42 -31.01 10.87
C MET A 114 -27.22 -32.22 10.36
N PRO A 115 -28.57 -32.24 10.50
CA PRO A 115 -29.41 -33.31 9.96
C PRO A 115 -29.20 -33.50 8.45
N GLN A 116 -29.25 -34.75 7.99
CA GLN A 116 -28.95 -35.12 6.59
C GLN A 116 -29.80 -34.39 5.56
N GLU A 117 -31.08 -34.10 5.87
CA GLU A 117 -31.97 -33.29 5.03
C GLU A 117 -31.44 -31.86 4.87
N THR A 118 -31.06 -31.22 5.98
CA THR A 118 -30.47 -29.87 6.01
C THR A 118 -29.12 -29.85 5.30
N ALA A 119 -28.25 -30.84 5.55
CA ALA A 119 -26.97 -30.98 4.84
C ALA A 119 -27.17 -31.14 3.32
N SER A 120 -28.20 -31.87 2.89
CA SER A 120 -28.56 -32.01 1.47
C SER A 120 -29.11 -30.72 0.85
N VAL A 121 -29.78 -29.86 1.64
CA VAL A 121 -30.16 -28.51 1.19
C VAL A 121 -28.91 -27.64 1.06
N LEU A 122 -28.02 -27.64 2.06
CA LEU A 122 -26.77 -26.88 2.05
C LEU A 122 -25.88 -27.28 0.86
N GLN A 123 -25.77 -28.57 0.55
CA GLN A 123 -25.11 -29.09 -0.66
C GLN A 123 -25.65 -28.40 -1.93
N ARG A 124 -26.98 -28.30 -2.08
CA ARG A 124 -27.64 -27.64 -3.23
C ARG A 124 -27.57 -26.10 -3.22
N LEU A 125 -27.21 -25.47 -2.10
CA LEU A 125 -26.88 -24.04 -2.03
C LEU A 125 -25.42 -23.80 -2.44
N VAL A 126 -24.51 -24.59 -1.87
CA VAL A 126 -23.05 -24.47 -2.05
C VAL A 126 -22.63 -24.87 -3.47
N ASP A 127 -23.27 -25.86 -4.09
CA ASP A 127 -22.96 -26.33 -5.45
C ASP A 127 -23.27 -25.29 -6.55
N ARG A 128 -24.01 -24.23 -6.24
CA ARG A 128 -24.37 -23.18 -7.21
C ARG A 128 -23.14 -22.42 -7.68
N ALA A 129 -23.08 -22.14 -8.98
CA ALA A 129 -22.07 -21.28 -9.59
C ALA A 129 -21.91 -19.95 -8.82
N GLY A 130 -20.74 -19.80 -8.19
CA GLY A 130 -20.43 -18.65 -7.36
C GLY A 130 -21.10 -18.60 -5.98
N SER A 131 -21.34 -19.77 -5.36
CA SER A 131 -21.52 -19.94 -3.92
C SER A 131 -20.27 -20.58 -3.28
N MET A 132 -20.15 -20.50 -1.95
CA MET A 132 -19.01 -21.00 -1.19
C MET A 132 -19.41 -21.54 0.19
N LEU A 133 -18.90 -22.71 0.55
CA LEU A 133 -18.82 -23.18 1.93
C LEU A 133 -17.42 -22.90 2.48
N VAL A 134 -17.33 -22.36 3.70
CA VAL A 134 -16.09 -22.20 4.45
C VAL A 134 -16.19 -23.03 5.72
N LEU A 135 -15.37 -24.07 5.83
CA LEU A 135 -15.43 -25.06 6.91
C LEU A 135 -14.20 -24.93 7.82
N ALA A 136 -14.39 -24.46 9.05
CA ALA A 136 -13.35 -24.38 10.07
C ALA A 136 -13.16 -25.71 10.81
N ALA A 137 -11.91 -26.10 11.05
CA ALA A 137 -11.56 -27.33 11.73
C ALA A 137 -12.15 -27.45 13.15
N ALA A 138 -12.25 -28.70 13.61
CA ALA A 138 -12.48 -29.03 15.02
C ALA A 138 -11.38 -29.99 15.48
N GLN A 139 -10.73 -29.70 16.62
CA GLN A 139 -9.59 -30.49 17.10
C GLN A 139 -9.96 -31.61 18.08
N GLU A 140 -11.05 -31.47 18.85
CA GLU A 140 -11.34 -32.37 19.97
C GLU A 140 -11.91 -33.72 19.54
N SER A 141 -12.83 -33.71 18.57
CA SER A 141 -13.31 -34.91 17.89
C SER A 141 -12.91 -34.80 16.43
N ALA A 142 -11.83 -35.49 16.06
CA ALA A 142 -11.32 -35.60 14.69
C ALA A 142 -12.45 -35.88 13.69
N PRO A 143 -12.89 -34.89 12.89
CA PRO A 143 -13.93 -35.12 11.91
C PRO A 143 -13.38 -36.00 10.80
N ASP A 144 -14.18 -36.94 10.28
CA ASP A 144 -13.87 -37.48 8.96
C ASP A 144 -14.22 -36.41 7.91
N TYR A 145 -13.21 -35.57 7.63
CA TYR A 145 -13.30 -34.54 6.60
C TYR A 145 -13.62 -35.14 5.21
N ASN A 146 -13.37 -36.43 4.98
CA ASN A 146 -13.71 -37.08 3.72
C ASN A 146 -15.23 -37.31 3.62
N SER A 147 -15.84 -37.97 4.61
CA SER A 147 -17.30 -38.11 4.69
C SER A 147 -18.04 -36.76 4.73
N LEU A 148 -17.46 -35.73 5.36
CA LEU A 148 -18.04 -34.38 5.40
C LEU A 148 -17.98 -33.65 4.06
N LEU A 149 -16.90 -33.80 3.29
CA LEU A 149 -16.68 -33.06 2.05
C LEU A 149 -17.23 -33.80 0.82
N ALA A 150 -17.25 -35.14 0.83
CA ALA A 150 -17.67 -35.95 -0.31
C ALA A 150 -19.06 -35.58 -0.90
N PRO A 151 -20.09 -35.24 -0.10
CA PRO A 151 -21.36 -34.75 -0.65
C PRO A 151 -21.20 -33.47 -1.50
N PHE A 152 -20.34 -32.53 -1.09
CA PHE A 152 -20.15 -31.26 -1.80
C PHE A 152 -19.27 -31.40 -3.05
N LEU A 153 -18.34 -32.37 -3.05
CA LEU A 153 -17.38 -32.56 -4.13
C LEU A 153 -17.79 -33.65 -5.13
N GLY A 154 -18.80 -34.47 -4.79
CA GLY A 154 -19.22 -35.63 -5.58
C GLY A 154 -18.30 -36.85 -5.46
N THR A 155 -17.21 -36.73 -4.70
CA THR A 155 -16.19 -37.77 -4.46
C THR A 155 -15.39 -37.46 -3.20
N SER A 156 -14.70 -38.45 -2.62
CA SER A 156 -13.77 -38.23 -1.51
C SER A 156 -12.59 -37.35 -1.93
N PRO A 157 -12.19 -36.33 -1.14
CA PRO A 157 -10.96 -35.58 -1.36
C PRO A 157 -9.70 -36.30 -0.85
N GLU A 158 -9.86 -37.43 -0.14
CA GLU A 158 -8.78 -38.23 0.46
C GLU A 158 -7.82 -37.39 1.32
N CYS A 159 -8.39 -36.49 2.12
CA CYS A 159 -7.72 -35.67 3.10
C CYS A 159 -7.25 -36.49 4.31
N GLY A 160 -5.94 -36.75 4.38
CA GLY A 160 -5.26 -36.94 5.66
C GLY A 160 -5.08 -35.60 6.38
N TRP A 161 -4.89 -35.61 7.71
CA TRP A 161 -4.65 -34.39 8.48
C TRP A 161 -3.74 -34.63 9.70
N GLU A 162 -3.06 -33.57 10.15
CA GLU A 162 -2.12 -33.56 11.27
C GLU A 162 -2.13 -32.19 11.97
N GLN A 163 -1.46 -32.05 13.14
CA GLN A 163 -1.24 -30.72 13.72
C GLN A 163 0.03 -30.07 13.17
N LEU A 164 -0.09 -28.80 12.78
CA LEU A 164 0.97 -27.95 12.22
C LEU A 164 2.15 -27.85 13.19
N SER A 165 3.26 -28.50 12.84
CA SER A 165 4.53 -28.44 13.60
C SER A 165 5.57 -27.50 12.96
N ARG A 166 5.22 -26.81 11.87
CA ARG A 166 6.15 -26.08 10.98
C ARG A 166 5.52 -24.79 10.46
N ALA A 167 6.32 -23.89 9.87
CA ALA A 167 5.78 -22.73 9.16
C ALA A 167 5.15 -23.13 7.81
N ALA A 168 4.08 -22.43 7.42
CA ALA A 168 3.44 -22.59 6.12
C ALA A 168 3.56 -21.29 5.30
N ASN A 169 3.99 -21.41 4.04
CA ASN A 169 4.15 -20.30 3.10
C ASN A 169 2.94 -20.22 2.15
N LEU A 170 2.66 -19.05 1.56
CA LEU A 170 1.69 -18.94 0.46
C LEU A 170 2.26 -19.60 -0.81
N VAL A 171 1.46 -20.44 -1.49
CA VAL A 171 1.91 -21.20 -2.68
C VAL A 171 1.03 -20.97 -3.91
N ALA A 172 -0.29 -20.82 -3.77
CA ALA A 172 -1.18 -20.56 -4.91
C ALA A 172 -1.68 -19.10 -4.95
N PRO A 173 -1.15 -18.24 -5.83
CA PRO A 173 -1.73 -16.92 -6.12
C PRO A 173 -2.93 -17.06 -7.07
N VAL A 174 -4.05 -17.58 -6.57
CA VAL A 174 -5.27 -17.76 -7.38
C VAL A 174 -5.83 -16.38 -7.80
N PRO A 175 -6.00 -16.09 -9.11
CA PRO A 175 -6.52 -14.79 -9.55
C PRO A 175 -7.92 -14.51 -9.01
N GLY A 176 -8.18 -13.25 -8.61
CA GLY A 176 -9.47 -12.81 -8.06
C GLY A 176 -9.74 -13.23 -6.60
N VAL A 177 -8.79 -13.90 -5.94
CA VAL A 177 -8.97 -14.45 -4.58
C VAL A 177 -8.16 -13.66 -3.54
N PRO A 178 -8.76 -13.22 -2.41
CA PRO A 178 -8.03 -12.49 -1.37
C PRO A 178 -7.16 -13.41 -0.49
N ILE A 179 -5.93 -12.96 -0.23
CA ILE A 179 -4.92 -13.68 0.57
C ILE A 179 -5.29 -13.60 2.07
N SER A 180 -5.19 -14.72 2.78
CA SER A 180 -5.43 -14.83 4.24
C SER A 180 -4.09 -14.93 5.02
N LEU A 181 -3.39 -13.80 5.24
CA LEU A 181 -2.10 -13.81 5.94
C LEU A 181 -2.27 -14.03 7.45
N PHE A 182 -1.53 -14.99 8.02
CA PHE A 182 -1.50 -15.23 9.46
C PHE A 182 -0.08 -15.50 9.95
N ALA A 183 0.30 -14.88 11.08
CA ALA A 183 1.51 -15.20 11.82
C ALA A 183 1.09 -15.82 13.16
N ALA A 184 1.15 -17.16 13.24
CA ALA A 184 0.84 -17.86 14.48
C ALA A 184 1.97 -17.63 15.51
N THR A 185 1.66 -16.91 16.59
CA THR A 185 2.47 -16.99 17.81
C THR A 185 2.25 -18.36 18.47
N VAL A 186 3.22 -18.81 19.27
CA VAL A 186 3.50 -20.23 19.64
C VAL A 186 2.40 -21.00 20.42
N THR A 187 1.16 -20.51 20.47
CA THR A 187 0.04 -21.05 21.26
C THR A 187 -1.19 -21.41 20.43
N ILE A 188 -1.22 -21.10 19.12
CA ILE A 188 -2.34 -21.46 18.24
C ILE A 188 -2.04 -22.82 17.61
N ARG A 189 -2.77 -23.86 18.01
CA ARG A 189 -2.77 -25.15 17.29
C ARG A 189 -3.50 -24.95 15.97
N VAL A 190 -2.82 -25.20 14.86
CA VAL A 190 -3.41 -25.23 13.51
C VAL A 190 -3.39 -26.67 13.02
N THR A 191 -4.44 -27.11 12.34
CA THR A 191 -4.49 -28.38 11.61
C THR A 191 -3.98 -28.17 10.18
N THR A 192 -3.21 -29.10 9.66
CA THR A 192 -2.86 -29.15 8.23
C THR A 192 -3.40 -30.41 7.58
N PHE A 193 -3.77 -30.30 6.31
CA PHE A 193 -4.34 -31.39 5.51
C PHE A 193 -3.40 -31.79 4.37
N ARG A 194 -3.52 -33.04 3.93
CA ARG A 194 -2.95 -33.59 2.70
C ARG A 194 -4.10 -34.26 1.95
N CYS A 195 -4.66 -33.58 0.96
CA CYS A 195 -5.79 -34.07 0.17
C CYS A 195 -5.33 -34.36 -1.26
N ASN A 196 -5.85 -35.44 -1.87
CA ASN A 196 -5.57 -35.78 -3.26
C ASN A 196 -6.37 -34.90 -4.25
N LEU A 197 -7.40 -34.19 -3.77
CA LEU A 197 -8.16 -33.20 -4.53
C LEU A 197 -7.99 -31.78 -3.98
N GLY A 198 -8.36 -30.79 -4.79
CA GLY A 198 -8.35 -29.37 -4.44
C GLY A 198 -7.03 -28.65 -4.72
N THR A 199 -7.00 -27.36 -4.42
CA THR A 199 -5.84 -26.47 -4.58
C THR A 199 -5.35 -26.01 -3.20
N LEU A 200 -4.08 -26.29 -2.91
CA LEU A 200 -3.39 -25.82 -1.71
C LEU A 200 -3.16 -24.31 -1.83
N TRP A 201 -3.73 -23.49 -0.95
CA TRP A 201 -3.43 -22.05 -0.95
C TRP A 201 -2.07 -21.76 -0.32
N TYR A 202 -1.77 -22.47 0.77
CA TYR A 202 -0.50 -22.43 1.50
C TYR A 202 0.18 -23.79 1.41
N SER A 203 1.46 -23.90 1.75
CA SER A 203 2.12 -25.19 1.99
C SER A 203 3.15 -25.07 3.10
N THR A 204 3.20 -26.06 3.98
CA THR A 204 4.39 -26.38 4.78
C THR A 204 5.50 -26.93 3.87
N SER A 205 6.71 -27.06 4.41
CA SER A 205 7.88 -27.61 3.70
C SER A 205 7.79 -29.10 3.34
N ASP A 206 6.73 -29.79 3.75
CA ASP A 206 6.48 -31.22 3.55
C ASP A 206 5.18 -31.52 2.78
N GLY A 207 4.56 -30.48 2.20
CA GLY A 207 3.39 -30.60 1.31
C GLY A 207 2.01 -30.54 1.98
N SER A 208 1.94 -30.45 3.31
CA SER A 208 0.67 -30.23 4.01
C SER A 208 0.20 -28.78 3.88
N SER A 209 -1.11 -28.51 4.02
CA SER A 209 -1.63 -27.14 3.99
C SER A 209 -2.69 -26.85 5.04
N PRO A 210 -2.67 -25.68 5.70
CA PRO A 210 -3.76 -25.23 6.57
C PRO A 210 -4.98 -24.69 5.80
N VAL A 211 -4.91 -24.54 4.47
CA VAL A 211 -6.06 -24.09 3.65
C VAL A 211 -6.10 -24.79 2.29
N TYR A 212 -7.18 -25.53 2.04
CA TYR A 212 -7.54 -26.05 0.72
C TYR A 212 -8.75 -25.32 0.16
N LEU A 213 -8.79 -25.16 -1.17
CA LEU A 213 -9.99 -24.81 -1.92
C LEU A 213 -10.33 -25.95 -2.87
N PHE A 214 -11.58 -26.38 -2.86
CA PHE A 214 -12.14 -27.36 -3.76
C PHE A 214 -13.25 -26.71 -4.61
N THR A 215 -13.44 -27.19 -5.84
CA THR A 215 -14.60 -26.86 -6.67
C THR A 215 -15.68 -27.92 -6.53
N THR A 216 -16.94 -27.53 -6.52
CA THR A 216 -18.07 -28.47 -6.58
C THR A 216 -18.40 -28.83 -8.05
N PRO A 217 -19.16 -29.91 -8.31
CA PRO A 217 -19.52 -30.34 -9.66
C PRO A 217 -20.22 -29.29 -10.55
N ARG A 218 -20.91 -28.29 -9.98
CA ARG A 218 -21.56 -27.19 -10.75
C ARG A 218 -20.94 -25.80 -10.54
N GLY A 219 -19.68 -25.73 -10.09
CA GLY A 219 -18.91 -24.48 -10.05
C GLY A 219 -19.15 -23.60 -8.81
N GLY A 220 -19.66 -24.20 -7.74
CA GLY A 220 -19.50 -23.68 -6.39
C GLY A 220 -18.12 -24.00 -5.82
N TYR A 221 -17.88 -23.58 -4.57
CA TYR A 221 -16.60 -23.75 -3.89
C TYR A 221 -16.74 -24.29 -2.47
N VAL A 222 -15.75 -25.06 -2.02
CA VAL A 222 -15.56 -25.39 -0.60
C VAL A 222 -14.15 -24.99 -0.17
N LYS A 223 -14.02 -24.20 0.90
CA LYS A 223 -12.75 -23.79 1.50
C LYS A 223 -12.60 -24.43 2.87
N LEU A 224 -11.66 -25.36 3.01
CA LEU A 224 -11.34 -26.02 4.26
C LEU A 224 -10.27 -25.19 5.00
N LEU A 225 -10.52 -24.85 6.26
CA LEU A 225 -9.65 -24.04 7.11
C LEU A 225 -9.17 -24.84 8.31
N GLY A 226 -7.85 -24.96 8.47
CA GLY A 226 -7.20 -25.66 9.58
C GLY A 226 -7.21 -24.96 10.93
N PHE A 227 -7.86 -23.80 11.03
CA PHE A 227 -7.79 -22.94 12.21
C PHE A 227 -8.83 -23.34 13.26
N ASP A 228 -8.39 -23.52 14.51
CA ASP A 228 -9.28 -23.60 15.65
C ASP A 228 -9.39 -22.22 16.34
N PHE A 229 -10.61 -21.85 16.71
CA PHE A 229 -10.98 -20.54 17.24
C PHE A 229 -11.08 -20.53 18.78
N GLY A 230 -10.68 -21.61 19.47
CA GLY A 230 -10.86 -21.81 20.92
C GLY A 230 -9.85 -21.14 21.84
N ALA A 231 -8.90 -20.36 21.32
CA ALA A 231 -7.77 -19.82 22.10
C ALA A 231 -7.99 -18.35 22.53
N LYS A 232 -8.77 -18.13 23.60
CA LYS A 232 -9.20 -16.82 24.16
C LYS A 232 -8.17 -15.69 24.27
N ARG A 233 -6.87 -15.98 24.30
CA ARG A 233 -5.81 -15.03 24.71
C ARG A 233 -5.10 -14.27 23.58
N ARG A 234 -5.36 -14.55 22.28
CA ARG A 234 -4.60 -13.92 21.17
C ARG A 234 -5.42 -13.64 19.90
N LEU A 235 -6.64 -13.09 20.02
CA LEU A 235 -7.38 -12.59 18.85
C LEU A 235 -6.76 -11.29 18.27
N GLU A 236 -6.08 -10.50 19.10
CA GLU A 236 -5.47 -9.21 18.72
C GLU A 236 -4.38 -9.30 17.64
N SER A 237 -3.77 -10.49 17.43
CA SER A 237 -2.68 -10.69 16.45
C SER A 237 -3.14 -11.26 15.10
N TRP A 238 -4.45 -11.38 14.85
CA TRP A 238 -4.96 -11.90 13.58
C TRP A 238 -5.23 -10.76 12.59
N GLN A 239 -4.69 -10.85 11.38
CA GLN A 239 -5.15 -10.01 10.28
C GLN A 239 -6.57 -10.44 9.85
N PRO A 240 -7.42 -9.51 9.40
CA PRO A 240 -8.81 -9.80 9.08
C PRO A 240 -8.92 -10.86 7.99
N LEU A 241 -9.70 -11.90 8.29
CA LEU A 241 -9.97 -13.04 7.42
C LEU A 241 -10.83 -12.57 6.24
N LEU A 242 -10.21 -12.04 5.17
CA LEU A 242 -10.91 -11.51 4.01
C LEU A 242 -11.84 -12.56 3.41
N LEU A 243 -13.14 -12.33 3.59
CA LEU A 243 -14.20 -13.19 3.10
C LEU A 243 -14.52 -12.86 1.65
N TYR A 244 -14.65 -13.90 0.84
CA TYR A 244 -14.91 -13.77 -0.57
C TYR A 244 -16.37 -14.10 -0.89
N ALA A 245 -16.89 -13.35 -1.84
CA ALA A 245 -18.11 -13.64 -2.55
C ALA A 245 -17.69 -13.80 -4.03
N PRO A 246 -17.86 -14.99 -4.63
CA PRO A 246 -17.46 -15.21 -6.01
C PRO A 246 -18.14 -14.25 -7.00
N PRO A 247 -17.56 -14.05 -8.20
CA PRO A 247 -18.21 -13.28 -9.23
C PRO A 247 -19.51 -14.00 -9.64
N PRO A 248 -20.53 -13.29 -10.18
CA PRO A 248 -21.54 -13.97 -10.96
C PRO A 248 -20.83 -14.73 -12.10
N PRO A 249 -21.26 -15.96 -12.44
CA PRO A 249 -20.72 -16.64 -13.62
C PRO A 249 -20.92 -15.75 -14.86
N PRO A 250 -20.01 -15.79 -15.85
CA PRO A 250 -20.20 -15.04 -17.08
C PRO A 250 -21.55 -15.41 -17.69
N ALA A 251 -22.29 -14.40 -18.16
CA ALA A 251 -23.56 -14.63 -18.83
C ALA A 251 -23.34 -15.60 -20.01
N PRO A 252 -24.26 -16.56 -20.25
CA PRO A 252 -24.14 -17.46 -21.40
C PRO A 252 -24.02 -16.63 -22.68
N ALA A 253 -22.99 -16.91 -23.47
CA ALA A 253 -22.59 -16.05 -24.57
C ALA A 253 -23.76 -15.83 -25.54
N ALA A 254 -24.08 -14.56 -25.79
CA ALA A 254 -25.06 -14.20 -26.80
C ALA A 254 -24.60 -14.72 -28.18
N PRO A 255 -25.52 -15.21 -29.04
CA PRO A 255 -25.16 -15.62 -30.40
C PRO A 255 -24.46 -14.47 -31.14
N LEU A 256 -23.27 -14.74 -31.69
CA LEU A 256 -22.47 -13.73 -32.38
C LEU A 256 -23.17 -13.28 -33.66
N GLU A 257 -23.42 -11.98 -33.75
CA GLU A 257 -23.91 -11.32 -34.97
C GLU A 257 -22.80 -11.30 -36.04
N PRO A 258 -23.09 -11.62 -37.32
CA PRO A 258 -22.06 -11.76 -38.34
C PRO A 258 -21.43 -10.40 -38.73
N PRO A 259 -20.10 -10.34 -38.96
CA PRO A 259 -19.41 -9.09 -39.27
C PRO A 259 -19.79 -8.52 -40.65
N PRO A 260 -19.72 -7.18 -40.83
CA PRO A 260 -20.09 -6.52 -42.08
C PRO A 260 -19.15 -6.90 -43.24
N SER A 261 -19.73 -7.05 -44.43
CA SER A 261 -19.05 -7.59 -45.62
C SER A 261 -17.95 -6.66 -46.15
N GLN A 262 -16.72 -7.18 -46.25
CA GLN A 262 -15.65 -6.52 -47.01
C GLN A 262 -15.83 -6.75 -48.52
N PRO A 263 -15.40 -5.80 -49.38
CA PRO A 263 -15.39 -5.98 -50.83
C PRO A 263 -14.38 -7.07 -51.27
N PRO A 264 -14.61 -7.76 -52.41
CA PRO A 264 -13.76 -8.87 -52.85
C PRO A 264 -12.36 -8.40 -53.26
N PRO A 265 -11.29 -9.13 -52.89
CA PRO A 265 -9.93 -8.78 -53.26
C PRO A 265 -9.64 -9.05 -54.74
N SER A 266 -8.85 -8.17 -55.36
CA SER A 266 -8.35 -8.31 -56.74
C SER A 266 -7.33 -9.44 -56.88
N SER A 267 -7.24 -10.03 -58.07
CA SER A 267 -6.42 -11.21 -58.39
C SER A 267 -4.92 -11.04 -58.10
N PRO A 268 -4.23 -12.10 -57.62
CA PRO A 268 -2.78 -12.07 -57.38
C PRO A 268 -1.95 -12.17 -58.68
N PRO A 269 -0.76 -11.53 -58.73
CA PRO A 269 0.20 -11.68 -59.83
C PRO A 269 0.93 -13.05 -59.78
N PRO A 270 1.55 -13.51 -60.89
CA PRO A 270 2.17 -14.82 -60.98
C PRO A 270 3.45 -14.96 -60.15
N SER A 271 3.66 -16.17 -59.60
CA SER A 271 4.77 -16.51 -58.70
C SER A 271 6.14 -16.55 -59.40
N LEU A 272 7.15 -15.98 -58.73
CA LEU A 272 8.57 -16.22 -59.05
C LEU A 272 9.08 -17.51 -58.37
N PRO A 273 10.07 -18.21 -58.96
CA PRO A 273 10.66 -19.41 -58.36
C PRO A 273 11.54 -19.07 -57.13
N PRO A 274 11.66 -19.99 -56.15
CA PRO A 274 12.45 -19.77 -54.95
C PRO A 274 13.97 -19.85 -55.21
N PRO A 275 14.80 -19.10 -54.45
CA PRO A 275 16.25 -19.15 -54.58
C PRO A 275 16.87 -20.40 -53.94
N SER A 276 17.98 -20.88 -54.52
CA SER A 276 18.73 -22.05 -54.05
C SER A 276 19.41 -21.82 -52.70
N LEU A 277 19.32 -22.80 -51.80
CA LEU A 277 20.07 -22.81 -50.54
C LEU A 277 21.54 -23.21 -50.76
N PRO A 278 22.52 -22.55 -50.10
CA PRO A 278 23.92 -22.99 -50.10
C PRO A 278 24.12 -24.23 -49.21
N PRO A 279 25.15 -25.06 -49.47
CA PRO A 279 25.41 -26.28 -48.70
C PRO A 279 25.97 -25.99 -47.29
N PRO A 280 25.76 -26.90 -46.31
CA PRO A 280 26.21 -26.71 -44.93
C PRO A 280 27.73 -26.83 -44.77
N THR A 281 28.34 -25.86 -44.10
CA THR A 281 29.76 -25.90 -43.68
C THR A 281 29.99 -26.82 -42.49
N ALA A 282 31.15 -27.49 -42.47
CA ALA A 282 31.53 -28.43 -41.42
C ALA A 282 31.78 -27.77 -40.04
N PRO A 283 31.57 -28.50 -38.92
CA PRO A 283 31.79 -27.97 -37.57
C PRO A 283 33.30 -27.84 -37.24
N PRO A 284 33.69 -26.86 -36.41
CA PRO A 284 35.09 -26.65 -36.00
C PRO A 284 35.58 -27.70 -34.98
N PRO A 285 36.91 -27.93 -34.88
CA PRO A 285 37.49 -28.94 -34.00
C PRO A 285 37.39 -28.60 -32.51
N ARG A 286 37.37 -29.65 -31.67
CA ARG A 286 37.26 -29.56 -30.20
C ARG A 286 38.59 -29.12 -29.55
N PRO A 287 38.58 -28.22 -28.54
CA PRO A 287 39.75 -27.98 -27.70
C PRO A 287 40.12 -29.20 -26.84
N PRO A 288 41.41 -29.39 -26.47
CA PRO A 288 41.84 -30.44 -25.54
C PRO A 288 41.42 -30.14 -24.10
N ALA A 289 41.24 -31.20 -23.30
CA ALA A 289 40.85 -31.09 -21.88
C ALA A 289 42.06 -30.85 -20.96
N PRO A 290 41.90 -30.07 -19.87
CA PRO A 290 42.96 -29.90 -18.86
C PRO A 290 43.11 -31.14 -17.96
N PRO A 291 44.31 -31.37 -17.38
CA PRO A 291 44.54 -32.50 -16.47
C PRO A 291 43.84 -32.31 -15.11
N GLY A 292 43.25 -33.38 -14.58
CA GLY A 292 42.58 -33.38 -13.27
C GLY A 292 43.56 -33.50 -12.09
N PRO A 293 43.22 -32.96 -10.91
CA PRO A 293 44.05 -33.07 -9.72
C PRO A 293 43.98 -34.47 -9.09
N VAL A 294 45.10 -34.93 -8.53
CA VAL A 294 45.20 -36.19 -7.78
C VAL A 294 44.68 -35.98 -6.35
N MET A 295 43.82 -36.89 -5.86
CA MET A 295 43.44 -36.96 -4.44
C MET A 295 43.51 -38.39 -3.91
N SER A 296 43.96 -38.53 -2.67
CA SER A 296 44.25 -39.79 -1.97
C SER A 296 42.98 -40.49 -1.43
N PRO A 297 43.00 -41.82 -1.23
CA PRO A 297 41.81 -42.59 -0.81
C PRO A 297 41.50 -42.49 0.70
N PRO A 298 40.21 -42.45 1.10
CA PRO A 298 39.77 -42.65 2.49
C PRO A 298 39.64 -44.16 2.84
N PRO A 299 39.62 -44.53 4.13
CA PRO A 299 39.73 -45.93 4.58
C PRO A 299 38.42 -46.74 4.54
N SER A 300 38.57 -48.05 4.39
CA SER A 300 37.50 -49.05 4.27
C SER A 300 36.61 -49.20 5.51
N ARG A 301 35.33 -49.55 5.31
CA ARG A 301 34.44 -50.16 6.32
C ARG A 301 33.77 -51.44 5.78
N PRO A 302 33.31 -52.36 6.65
CA PRO A 302 33.13 -53.76 6.27
C PRO A 302 31.79 -54.10 5.62
N ASN A 303 31.80 -55.23 4.90
CA ASN A 303 30.70 -55.86 4.16
C ASN A 303 29.34 -55.87 4.86
N ALA A 304 28.29 -55.54 4.11
CA ALA A 304 26.92 -56.00 4.34
C ALA A 304 26.60 -57.16 3.36
N PRO A 305 25.70 -58.10 3.70
CA PRO A 305 25.36 -59.25 2.84
C PRO A 305 24.53 -58.84 1.61
N PRO A 306 24.56 -59.63 0.52
CA PRO A 306 23.85 -59.33 -0.72
C PRO A 306 22.32 -59.51 -0.59
N ALA A 307 21.57 -58.63 -1.24
CA ALA A 307 20.12 -58.74 -1.39
C ALA A 307 19.74 -59.75 -2.50
N PRO A 308 18.57 -60.43 -2.41
CA PRO A 308 18.12 -61.37 -3.43
C PRO A 308 17.74 -60.67 -4.75
N PRO A 309 17.81 -61.37 -5.91
CA PRO A 309 17.51 -60.79 -7.21
C PRO A 309 16.00 -60.50 -7.38
N LEU A 310 15.70 -59.37 -8.03
CA LEU A 310 14.36 -59.01 -8.48
C LEU A 310 13.93 -59.85 -9.71
N PRO A 311 12.65 -60.22 -9.84
CA PRO A 311 12.15 -60.95 -11.00
C PRO A 311 12.11 -60.06 -12.27
N ASN A 312 12.34 -60.69 -13.43
CA ASN A 312 12.32 -59.99 -14.72
C ASN A 312 10.91 -59.47 -15.08
N PRO A 313 10.79 -58.27 -15.69
CA PRO A 313 9.52 -57.79 -16.23
C PRO A 313 9.07 -58.60 -17.47
N PRO A 314 7.76 -58.74 -17.71
CA PRO A 314 7.23 -59.44 -18.88
C PRO A 314 7.45 -58.66 -20.19
N PRO A 315 7.45 -59.34 -21.36
CA PRO A 315 7.67 -58.69 -22.66
C PRO A 315 6.53 -57.74 -23.05
N LEU A 316 6.90 -56.62 -23.67
CA LEU A 316 5.96 -55.62 -24.19
C LEU A 316 5.22 -56.13 -25.43
N LEU A 317 3.90 -55.98 -25.45
CA LEU A 317 3.07 -56.22 -26.63
C LEU A 317 3.18 -55.05 -27.64
N PRO A 318 3.08 -55.32 -28.96
CA PRO A 318 3.11 -54.27 -29.97
C PRO A 318 1.85 -53.38 -29.92
N PRO A 319 1.95 -52.08 -30.27
CA PRO A 319 0.83 -51.15 -30.25
C PRO A 319 -0.22 -51.49 -31.33
N SER A 320 -1.50 -51.31 -30.99
CA SER A 320 -2.62 -51.48 -31.93
C SER A 320 -2.71 -50.31 -32.92
N PRO A 321 -3.19 -50.54 -34.17
CA PRO A 321 -3.36 -49.47 -35.15
C PRO A 321 -4.47 -48.48 -34.77
N PRO A 322 -4.38 -47.20 -35.18
CA PRO A 322 -5.41 -46.20 -34.89
C PRO A 322 -6.71 -46.46 -35.67
N PRO A 323 -7.88 -46.06 -35.12
CA PRO A 323 -9.16 -46.22 -35.81
C PRO A 323 -9.31 -45.27 -37.01
N PRO A 324 -10.08 -45.65 -38.05
CA PRO A 324 -10.30 -44.82 -39.23
C PRO A 324 -11.14 -43.57 -38.93
N SER A 325 -10.84 -42.47 -39.63
CA SER A 325 -11.54 -41.19 -39.48
C SER A 325 -12.96 -41.23 -40.05
N PRO A 326 -13.94 -40.54 -39.44
CA PRO A 326 -15.30 -40.46 -39.96
C PRO A 326 -15.39 -39.62 -41.25
N PRO A 327 -16.36 -39.88 -42.15
CA PRO A 327 -16.55 -39.13 -43.37
C PRO A 327 -17.09 -37.69 -43.10
N PRO A 328 -16.79 -36.72 -43.97
CA PRO A 328 -17.24 -35.34 -43.80
C PRO A 328 -18.77 -35.20 -44.03
N PRO A 329 -19.47 -34.33 -43.28
CA PRO A 329 -20.90 -34.08 -43.46
C PRO A 329 -21.19 -33.31 -44.75
N SER A 330 -22.34 -33.58 -45.36
CA SER A 330 -22.80 -32.92 -46.59
C SER A 330 -23.21 -31.44 -46.35
N PRO A 331 -23.03 -30.55 -47.34
CA PRO A 331 -23.38 -29.14 -47.20
C PRO A 331 -24.90 -28.91 -47.18
N LEU A 332 -25.34 -27.95 -46.37
CA LEU A 332 -26.73 -27.48 -46.31
C LEU A 332 -27.05 -26.48 -47.44
N PRO A 333 -28.32 -26.38 -47.88
CA PRO A 333 -28.73 -25.41 -48.89
C PRO A 333 -28.69 -23.95 -48.38
N PRO A 334 -28.45 -22.96 -49.26
CA PRO A 334 -28.35 -21.56 -48.87
C PRO A 334 -29.72 -20.93 -48.51
N PRO A 335 -29.77 -19.98 -47.56
CA PRO A 335 -31.00 -19.28 -47.19
C PRO A 335 -31.41 -18.21 -48.22
N PRO A 336 -32.71 -17.85 -48.30
CA PRO A 336 -33.21 -16.81 -49.22
C PRO A 336 -32.75 -15.40 -48.80
N SER A 337 -32.52 -14.53 -49.79
CA SER A 337 -31.98 -13.18 -49.57
C SER A 337 -33.02 -12.20 -48.99
N PRO A 338 -32.65 -11.33 -48.02
CA PRO A 338 -33.54 -10.30 -47.49
C PRO A 338 -33.75 -9.14 -48.47
N SER A 339 -34.91 -8.47 -48.37
CA SER A 339 -35.25 -7.29 -49.18
C SER A 339 -34.60 -6.01 -48.64
N PRO A 340 -34.26 -5.02 -49.50
CA PRO A 340 -33.57 -3.81 -49.07
C PRO A 340 -34.47 -2.85 -48.27
N PRO A 341 -33.94 -2.18 -47.22
CA PRO A 341 -34.68 -1.18 -46.45
C PRO A 341 -34.89 0.13 -47.23
N ARG A 342 -35.95 0.88 -46.88
CA ARG A 342 -36.25 2.20 -47.47
C ARG A 342 -35.39 3.31 -46.80
N PRO A 343 -35.02 4.37 -47.54
CA PRO A 343 -34.28 5.50 -46.97
C PRO A 343 -35.12 6.34 -46.00
N PRO A 344 -34.51 6.93 -44.95
CA PRO A 344 -35.19 7.83 -44.02
C PRO A 344 -35.44 9.23 -44.63
N PRO A 345 -36.44 9.99 -44.14
CA PRO A 345 -36.73 11.35 -44.59
C PRO A 345 -35.70 12.37 -44.07
N SER A 346 -35.50 13.45 -44.84
CA SER A 346 -34.56 14.52 -44.52
C SER A 346 -35.04 15.41 -43.36
N PRO A 347 -34.15 15.85 -42.44
CA PRO A 347 -34.50 16.78 -41.38
C PRO A 347 -34.64 18.23 -41.87
N SER A 348 -35.57 18.97 -41.27
CA SER A 348 -35.83 20.39 -41.57
C SER A 348 -34.71 21.32 -41.05
N PRO A 349 -34.44 22.47 -41.72
CA PRO A 349 -33.46 23.45 -41.25
C PRO A 349 -33.97 24.20 -39.98
N PRO A 350 -33.07 24.54 -39.03
CA PRO A 350 -33.43 25.29 -37.83
C PRO A 350 -33.72 26.76 -38.12
N SER A 351 -34.58 27.38 -37.30
CA SER A 351 -34.95 28.80 -37.41
C SER A 351 -33.87 29.73 -36.80
N PRO A 352 -33.70 30.97 -37.33
CA PRO A 352 -32.72 31.91 -36.81
C PRO A 352 -33.12 32.49 -35.43
N PRO A 353 -32.14 32.84 -34.58
CA PRO A 353 -32.41 33.44 -33.26
C PRO A 353 -32.84 34.91 -33.36
N PRO A 354 -33.63 35.42 -32.38
CA PRO A 354 -34.06 36.81 -32.35
C PRO A 354 -32.92 37.79 -31.97
N PRO A 355 -32.99 39.06 -32.40
CA PRO A 355 -31.96 40.06 -32.09
C PRO A 355 -32.00 40.51 -30.61
N PRO A 356 -30.84 40.85 -30.01
CA PRO A 356 -30.77 41.32 -28.63
C PRO A 356 -31.29 42.76 -28.47
N PRO A 357 -31.78 43.14 -27.27
CA PRO A 357 -32.26 44.50 -26.99
C PRO A 357 -31.12 45.53 -26.91
N PRO A 358 -31.41 46.83 -27.16
CA PRO A 358 -30.40 47.89 -27.13
C PRO A 358 -29.92 48.19 -25.69
N LEU A 359 -28.63 48.49 -25.57
CA LEU A 359 -27.99 48.89 -24.30
C LEU A 359 -28.37 50.34 -23.91
N PRO A 360 -28.59 50.63 -22.61
CA PRO A 360 -28.82 51.99 -22.13
C PRO A 360 -27.55 52.85 -22.20
N SER A 361 -27.73 54.15 -22.43
CA SER A 361 -26.63 55.12 -22.56
C SER A 361 -25.90 55.37 -21.21
N PRO A 362 -24.56 55.54 -21.21
CA PRO A 362 -23.81 55.80 -19.98
C PRO A 362 -24.04 57.23 -19.46
N PRO A 363 -24.09 57.44 -18.13
CA PRO A 363 -24.19 58.77 -17.53
C PRO A 363 -22.90 59.60 -17.71
N SER A 364 -23.05 60.92 -17.75
CA SER A 364 -21.95 61.87 -17.97
C SER A 364 -20.91 61.87 -16.83
N PRO A 365 -19.62 62.01 -17.12
CA PRO A 365 -18.57 61.99 -16.10
C PRO A 365 -18.49 63.30 -15.30
N SER A 366 -18.43 63.20 -13.97
CA SER A 366 -18.17 64.31 -13.06
C SER A 366 -16.74 64.89 -13.23
N PRO A 367 -16.52 66.19 -12.96
CA PRO A 367 -15.21 66.83 -13.10
C PRO A 367 -14.16 66.26 -12.12
N PRO A 368 -12.87 66.25 -12.49
CA PRO A 368 -11.81 65.69 -11.66
C PRO A 368 -11.48 66.57 -10.45
N PRO A 369 -11.23 65.99 -9.25
CA PRO A 369 -10.77 66.73 -8.08
C PRO A 369 -9.31 67.20 -8.23
N PRO A 370 -8.87 68.24 -7.50
CA PRO A 370 -7.52 68.77 -7.57
C PRO A 370 -6.45 67.77 -7.09
N PRO A 371 -5.20 67.88 -7.59
CA PRO A 371 -4.13 66.96 -7.24
C PRO A 371 -3.68 67.11 -5.77
N LEU A 372 -3.67 66.00 -5.04
CA LEU A 372 -3.07 65.90 -3.71
C LEU A 372 -1.53 65.90 -3.79
N PRO A 373 -0.82 66.40 -2.76
CA PRO A 373 0.64 66.41 -2.74
C PRO A 373 1.24 65.00 -2.76
N PRO A 374 2.47 64.83 -3.27
CA PRO A 374 3.12 63.52 -3.35
C PRO A 374 3.38 62.95 -1.94
N PRO A 375 2.99 61.68 -1.67
CA PRO A 375 3.29 61.05 -0.39
C PRO A 375 4.80 60.79 -0.23
N PRO A 376 5.34 60.80 1.00
CA PRO A 376 6.75 60.51 1.24
C PRO A 376 7.09 59.08 0.81
N SER A 377 8.29 58.91 0.25
CA SER A 377 8.80 57.62 -0.21
C SER A 377 8.77 56.57 0.90
N PRO A 378 8.15 55.39 0.70
CA PRO A 378 8.18 54.33 1.71
C PRO A 378 9.63 53.85 1.94
N PRO A 379 9.99 53.45 3.17
CA PRO A 379 11.31 52.89 3.44
C PRO A 379 11.53 51.61 2.60
N PRO A 380 12.79 51.32 2.21
CA PRO A 380 13.10 50.15 1.40
C PRO A 380 12.60 48.88 2.12
N SER A 381 11.81 48.08 1.43
CA SER A 381 11.29 46.83 1.98
C SER A 381 12.46 45.93 2.41
N PRO A 382 12.41 45.32 3.60
CA PRO A 382 13.46 44.40 4.02
C PRO A 382 13.59 43.26 2.99
N PRO A 383 14.81 42.79 2.69
CA PRO A 383 15.02 41.74 1.71
C PRO A 383 14.19 40.51 2.09
N SER A 384 13.44 39.96 1.14
CA SER A 384 12.60 38.78 1.39
C SER A 384 13.46 37.65 1.97
N PRO A 385 13.02 36.98 3.05
CA PRO A 385 13.77 35.88 3.62
C PRO A 385 14.02 34.81 2.55
N ALA A 386 15.23 34.22 2.58
CA ALA A 386 15.57 33.15 1.66
C ALA A 386 14.55 32.01 1.76
N PRO A 387 14.13 31.37 0.65
CA PRO A 387 13.17 30.28 0.69
C PRO A 387 13.60 29.18 1.67
N GLU A 388 12.68 28.80 2.57
CA GLU A 388 12.90 27.65 3.45
C GLU A 388 13.14 26.41 2.58
N PRO A 389 14.19 25.60 2.83
CA PRO A 389 14.45 24.41 2.03
C PRO A 389 13.26 23.45 2.09
N PRO A 390 12.92 22.77 0.98
CA PRO A 390 11.79 21.83 0.96
C PRO A 390 11.98 20.76 2.03
N ARG A 391 10.89 20.46 2.75
CA ARG A 391 10.88 19.49 3.86
C ARG A 391 10.86 18.07 3.31
N ASP A 392 11.70 17.21 3.88
CA ASP A 392 11.76 15.78 3.53
C ASP A 392 10.49 15.06 4.00
N ALA A 393 10.01 15.38 5.19
CA ALA A 393 8.86 14.75 5.83
C ALA A 393 8.19 15.68 6.85
N SER A 394 7.04 15.26 7.38
CA SER A 394 6.50 15.83 8.63
C SER A 394 7.22 15.28 9.87
N ILE A 395 7.62 14.00 9.83
CA ILE A 395 8.35 13.32 10.91
C ILE A 395 9.44 12.44 10.28
N ILE A 396 10.65 12.45 10.84
CA ILE A 396 11.72 11.50 10.52
C ILE A 396 11.94 10.58 11.71
N LEU A 397 11.73 9.28 11.52
CA LEU A 397 12.19 8.27 12.45
C LEU A 397 13.64 7.90 12.09
N LEU A 398 14.55 8.06 13.04
CA LEU A 398 15.93 7.60 12.92
C LEU A 398 16.01 6.13 13.35
N THR A 399 16.60 5.31 12.50
CA THR A 399 16.72 3.86 12.70
C THR A 399 18.14 3.38 12.41
N ASP A 400 18.77 2.76 13.41
CA ASP A 400 19.98 1.97 13.20
C ASP A 400 19.62 0.63 12.53
N PRO A 401 20.22 0.26 11.37
CA PRO A 401 19.97 -0.98 10.66
C PRO A 401 20.69 -2.21 11.25
N THR A 402 21.62 -2.03 12.20
CA THR A 402 22.53 -3.09 12.68
C THR A 402 21.97 -3.95 13.81
N ASP A 403 20.97 -3.46 14.55
CA ASP A 403 20.34 -4.20 15.66
C ASP A 403 19.00 -4.84 15.21
N PRO A 404 18.96 -6.18 15.04
CA PRO A 404 17.74 -6.91 14.70
C PRO A 404 16.80 -7.16 15.89
N GLY A 405 17.27 -7.08 17.14
CA GLY A 405 16.44 -7.31 18.33
C GLY A 405 15.37 -6.23 18.45
N ASP A 406 15.77 -4.98 18.25
CA ASP A 406 14.89 -3.81 18.26
C ASP A 406 14.01 -3.66 17.01
N SER A 407 14.11 -4.55 16.02
CA SER A 407 13.36 -4.45 14.75
C SER A 407 11.84 -4.40 14.96
N LEU A 408 11.33 -5.11 15.97
CA LEU A 408 9.93 -5.11 16.38
C LEU A 408 9.51 -3.73 16.94
N ARG A 409 10.23 -3.22 17.95
CA ARG A 409 10.01 -1.89 18.55
C ARG A 409 10.05 -0.77 17.52
N LYS A 410 11.09 -0.77 16.67
CA LYS A 410 11.28 0.18 15.56
C LYS A 410 10.10 0.13 14.57
N THR A 411 9.54 -1.05 14.30
CA THR A 411 8.38 -1.22 13.42
C THR A 411 7.08 -0.74 14.09
N GLN A 412 6.83 -1.07 15.36
CA GLN A 412 5.63 -0.63 16.08
C GLN A 412 5.61 0.89 16.31
N LEU A 413 6.76 1.50 16.61
CA LEU A 413 6.91 2.95 16.66
C LEU A 413 6.61 3.60 15.30
N LEU A 414 7.19 3.07 14.21
CA LEU A 414 6.93 3.57 12.85
C LEU A 414 5.45 3.50 12.48
N VAL A 415 4.78 2.38 12.77
CA VAL A 415 3.33 2.22 12.54
C VAL A 415 2.52 3.21 13.39
N SER A 416 2.85 3.38 14.67
CA SER A 416 2.14 4.28 15.59
C SER A 416 2.24 5.75 15.14
N VAL A 417 3.43 6.16 14.71
CA VAL A 417 3.71 7.51 14.20
C VAL A 417 3.07 7.74 12.83
N LEU A 418 3.02 6.71 11.97
CA LEU A 418 2.30 6.75 10.69
C LEU A 418 0.79 6.87 10.88
N GLU A 419 0.20 6.12 11.81
CA GLU A 419 -1.23 6.19 12.12
C GLU A 419 -1.64 7.54 12.74
N LEU A 420 -0.79 8.16 13.57
CA LEU A 420 -1.01 9.52 14.07
C LEU A 420 -0.87 10.58 12.99
N SER A 421 0.23 10.57 12.24
CA SER A 421 0.49 11.58 11.19
C SER A 421 -0.54 11.52 10.05
N ARG A 422 -1.07 10.33 9.73
CA ARG A 422 -2.21 10.15 8.80
C ARG A 422 -3.42 11.00 9.17
N ALA A 423 -3.69 11.23 10.47
CA ALA A 423 -4.81 12.05 10.91
C ALA A 423 -4.64 13.56 10.62
N GLU A 424 -3.40 14.04 10.41
CA GLU A 424 -3.10 15.42 9.99
C GLU A 424 -2.59 15.51 8.53
N GLY A 425 -2.59 14.40 7.78
CA GLY A 425 -2.06 14.33 6.41
C GLY A 425 -0.53 14.38 6.33
N GLY A 426 0.18 14.12 7.44
CA GLY A 426 1.64 14.14 7.52
C GLY A 426 2.30 12.92 6.87
N SER A 427 3.53 13.11 6.36
CA SER A 427 4.42 12.05 5.89
C SER A 427 5.46 11.66 6.94
N VAL A 428 5.81 10.37 7.00
CA VAL A 428 6.86 9.83 7.86
C VAL A 428 7.92 9.17 6.98
N LEU A 429 9.20 9.44 7.27
CA LEU A 429 10.33 8.72 6.65
C LEU A 429 11.17 8.00 7.72
N SER A 430 11.72 6.85 7.36
CA SER A 430 12.68 6.10 8.20
C SER A 430 14.07 6.31 7.62
N LEU A 431 14.98 6.96 8.34
CA LEU A 431 16.32 7.31 7.85
C LEU A 431 17.41 6.87 8.83
N THR A 432 18.63 6.70 8.34
CA THR A 432 19.83 6.47 9.20
C THR A 432 20.49 7.77 9.66
N ALA A 433 20.08 8.92 9.10
CA ALA A 433 20.67 10.24 9.38
C ALA A 433 19.59 11.35 9.42
N PRO A 434 19.85 12.48 10.10
CA PRO A 434 18.89 13.60 10.19
C PRO A 434 18.63 14.31 8.85
N GLY A 435 17.38 14.34 8.42
CA GLY A 435 16.89 15.17 7.31
C GLY A 435 16.11 16.42 7.77
N ASN A 436 15.53 17.14 6.83
CA ASN A 436 14.75 18.36 7.02
C ASN A 436 13.26 18.05 7.34
N ALA A 437 12.98 17.67 8.59
CA ALA A 437 11.62 17.54 9.12
C ALA A 437 11.47 18.32 10.44
N PRO A 438 10.28 18.83 10.79
CA PRO A 438 10.05 19.55 12.05
C PRO A 438 10.09 18.62 13.28
N VAL A 439 10.03 17.30 13.10
CA VAL A 439 10.14 16.30 14.17
C VAL A 439 11.15 15.22 13.78
N HIS A 440 12.05 14.91 14.70
CA HIS A 440 12.90 13.73 14.66
C HIS A 440 12.57 12.83 15.85
N THR A 441 12.33 11.56 15.59
CA THR A 441 12.16 10.52 16.61
C THR A 441 13.31 9.54 16.50
N THR A 442 13.79 8.98 17.61
CA THR A 442 14.82 7.94 17.64
C THR A 442 14.64 7.06 18.88
N PHE A 443 15.17 5.84 18.87
CA PHE A 443 15.49 5.13 20.11
C PHE A 443 16.80 5.66 20.70
N ASP A 444 17.00 5.43 21.99
CA ASP A 444 18.20 5.77 22.75
C ASP A 444 19.44 5.01 22.26
N ASN A 445 19.35 3.68 22.06
CA ASN A 445 20.43 2.88 21.44
C ASN A 445 20.86 3.46 20.07
N THR A 446 19.89 3.85 19.26
CA THR A 446 20.07 4.40 17.93
C THR A 446 20.69 5.79 18.01
N TYR A 447 20.27 6.63 18.96
CA TYR A 447 20.92 7.92 19.20
C TYR A 447 22.37 7.72 19.67
N LEU A 448 22.66 6.75 20.54
CA LEU A 448 24.01 6.45 20.99
C LEU A 448 24.91 6.03 19.82
N ALA A 449 24.39 5.21 18.90
CA ALA A 449 25.09 4.80 17.67
C ALA A 449 25.27 5.91 16.62
N LEU A 450 24.45 6.98 16.61
CA LEU A 450 24.59 8.07 15.63
C LEU A 450 26.00 8.69 15.63
N PRO A 451 26.58 8.99 14.45
CA PRO A 451 27.80 9.77 14.34
C PRO A 451 27.72 11.12 15.05
N SER A 452 28.87 11.64 15.50
CA SER A 452 28.98 12.95 16.16
C SER A 452 28.43 14.09 15.30
N GLU A 453 28.60 14.02 13.98
CA GLU A 453 28.01 14.97 13.03
C GLU A 453 26.48 14.92 13.01
N SER A 454 25.88 13.72 13.03
CA SER A 454 24.42 13.53 13.11
C SER A 454 23.86 14.08 14.42
N LYS A 455 24.54 13.85 15.55
CA LYS A 455 24.19 14.45 16.84
C LYS A 455 24.27 15.98 16.79
N ALA A 456 25.31 16.53 16.16
CA ALA A 456 25.45 17.97 15.94
C ALA A 456 24.44 18.55 14.92
N ALA A 457 23.95 17.76 13.96
CA ALA A 457 22.86 18.14 13.06
C ALA A 457 21.53 18.22 13.81
N LEU A 458 21.18 17.21 14.61
CA LEU A 458 19.99 17.23 15.48
C LEU A 458 20.01 18.43 16.43
N ARG A 459 21.16 18.73 17.07
CA ARG A 459 21.32 19.92 17.91
C ARG A 459 21.05 21.22 17.13
N ARG A 460 21.55 21.35 15.90
CA ARG A 460 21.29 22.52 15.03
C ARG A 460 19.83 22.65 14.62
N LEU A 461 19.11 21.54 14.49
CA LEU A 461 17.67 21.51 14.15
C LEU A 461 16.81 21.88 15.37
N LEU A 462 17.12 21.33 16.55
CA LEU A 462 16.52 21.76 17.83
C LEU A 462 16.63 23.29 18.02
N LEU A 463 17.84 23.84 17.91
CA LEU A 463 18.07 25.28 18.10
C LEU A 463 17.25 26.17 17.13
N ARG A 464 16.80 25.63 15.98
CA ARG A 464 15.99 26.33 14.97
C ARG A 464 14.47 26.26 15.19
N GLY A 465 13.98 25.42 16.11
CA GLY A 465 12.54 25.26 16.38
C GLY A 465 11.98 23.84 16.22
N ASN A 466 12.79 22.87 15.82
CA ASN A 466 12.34 21.50 15.59
C ASN A 466 12.20 20.72 16.93
N ALA A 467 11.49 19.60 16.90
CA ALA A 467 11.40 18.67 18.02
C ALA A 467 12.34 17.46 17.84
N LEU A 468 13.02 17.02 18.90
CA LEU A 468 13.72 15.73 18.97
C LEU A 468 13.13 14.91 20.12
N SER A 469 12.64 13.71 19.80
CA SER A 469 12.10 12.76 20.77
C SER A 469 12.95 11.49 20.82
N VAL A 470 13.59 11.23 21.96
CA VAL A 470 14.31 9.97 22.23
C VAL A 470 13.38 9.05 23.03
N VAL A 471 13.07 7.88 22.46
CA VAL A 471 12.42 6.77 23.18
C VAL A 471 13.48 6.07 24.02
N VAL A 472 13.21 5.87 25.32
CA VAL A 472 14.14 5.24 26.26
C VAL A 472 13.65 3.85 26.64
N THR A 473 14.37 2.80 26.24
CA THR A 473 13.97 1.40 26.44
C THR A 473 14.44 0.86 27.80
N PRO A 474 14.07 -0.36 28.24
CA PRO A 474 14.57 -0.98 29.46
C PRO A 474 16.08 -1.28 29.49
N GLU A 475 16.72 -1.48 28.34
CA GLU A 475 18.10 -1.98 28.23
C GLU A 475 19.16 -0.90 28.48
N THR A 476 19.01 0.29 27.92
CA THR A 476 20.05 1.35 27.97
C THR A 476 20.37 1.83 29.39
N SER A 477 21.64 1.86 29.79
CA SER A 477 22.02 2.16 31.17
C SER A 477 21.74 3.62 31.56
N ALA A 478 21.57 3.89 32.85
CA ALA A 478 21.39 5.26 33.36
C ALA A 478 22.56 6.20 33.00
N GLY A 479 23.79 5.67 32.86
CA GLY A 479 24.95 6.43 32.40
C GLY A 479 24.85 6.82 30.92
N GLU A 480 24.35 5.92 30.07
CA GLU A 480 24.11 6.21 28.66
C GLU A 480 22.94 7.18 28.48
N VAL A 481 21.84 7.01 29.20
CA VAL A 481 20.70 7.94 29.23
C VAL A 481 21.17 9.36 29.66
N SER A 482 22.08 9.44 30.64
CA SER A 482 22.73 10.69 31.05
C SER A 482 23.61 11.27 29.93
N SER A 483 24.36 10.43 29.21
CA SER A 483 25.19 10.84 28.05
C SER A 483 24.35 11.42 26.91
N ILE A 484 23.17 10.85 26.63
CA ILE A 484 22.20 11.41 25.68
C ILE A 484 21.76 12.81 26.13
N LEU A 485 21.33 12.96 27.39
CA LEU A 485 20.88 14.26 27.91
C LEU A 485 22.01 15.31 27.88
N ALA A 486 23.22 14.94 28.30
CA ALA A 486 24.39 15.81 28.26
C ALA A 486 24.76 16.22 26.82
N SER A 487 24.67 15.30 25.86
CA SER A 487 24.91 15.55 24.43
C SER A 487 23.86 16.50 23.82
N VAL A 488 22.56 16.26 24.07
CA VAL A 488 21.48 17.05 23.48
C VAL A 488 21.37 18.43 24.13
N LEU A 489 21.69 18.59 25.42
CA LEU A 489 21.66 19.89 26.09
C LEU A 489 22.99 20.66 26.01
N ASN A 490 24.13 19.97 25.85
CA ASN A 490 25.49 20.49 26.10
C ASN A 490 25.64 20.94 27.57
N LEU A 491 25.28 20.04 28.48
CA LEU A 491 25.38 20.21 29.93
C LEU A 491 26.13 18.99 30.50
N THR A 492 27.41 19.16 30.84
CA THR A 492 28.26 18.08 31.36
C THR A 492 27.83 17.55 32.74
N THR A 493 26.99 18.32 33.45
CA THR A 493 26.41 17.97 34.75
C THR A 493 25.01 17.34 34.65
N ALA A 494 24.49 17.14 33.44
CA ALA A 494 23.18 16.52 33.24
C ALA A 494 23.24 15.01 33.52
N GLN A 495 22.43 14.55 34.47
CA GLN A 495 22.32 13.16 34.88
C GLN A 495 20.85 12.73 34.87
N CYS A 496 20.60 11.47 34.50
CA CYS A 496 19.31 10.81 34.62
C CYS A 496 19.48 9.49 35.38
N ILE A 497 18.73 9.33 36.46
CA ILE A 497 18.49 8.03 37.08
C ILE A 497 17.27 7.40 36.39
N LYS A 498 17.31 6.07 36.22
CA LYS A 498 16.32 5.29 35.46
C LYS A 498 15.75 4.16 36.31
N ARG A 499 14.43 3.95 36.26
CA ARG A 499 13.72 2.89 36.98
C ARG A 499 12.68 2.24 36.07
N ASN A 500 12.75 0.93 35.86
CA ASN A 500 11.64 0.19 35.24
C ASN A 500 10.46 0.14 36.23
N THR A 501 9.26 0.45 35.76
CA THR A 501 8.03 0.44 36.59
C THR A 501 7.40 -0.95 36.69
N ALA A 502 7.76 -1.89 35.81
CA ALA A 502 7.29 -3.28 35.80
C ALA A 502 5.75 -3.40 35.91
N GLY A 503 5.03 -2.59 35.12
CA GLY A 503 3.55 -2.56 35.09
C GLY A 503 2.88 -2.05 36.37
N LYS A 504 3.64 -1.47 37.32
CA LYS A 504 3.15 -1.06 38.65
C LYS A 504 3.23 0.45 38.86
N GLY A 505 2.16 0.99 39.43
CA GLY A 505 2.04 2.39 39.82
C GLY A 505 0.93 3.13 39.06
N THR A 506 0.84 4.44 39.30
CA THR A 506 0.00 5.37 38.54
C THR A 506 0.89 6.33 37.76
N LEU A 507 0.46 6.67 36.54
CA LEU A 507 1.04 7.77 35.78
C LEU A 507 0.02 8.90 35.70
N THR A 508 0.49 10.13 35.91
CA THR A 508 -0.37 11.32 35.89
C THR A 508 0.22 12.36 34.94
N ALA A 509 -0.52 12.69 33.88
CA ALA A 509 -0.19 13.84 33.04
C ALA A 509 -0.30 15.12 33.86
N VAL A 510 0.69 16.02 33.74
CA VAL A 510 0.66 17.33 34.42
C VAL A 510 -0.56 18.11 33.92
N PRO A 511 -1.34 18.82 34.77
CA PRO A 511 -2.62 19.42 34.35
C PRO A 511 -2.56 20.43 33.20
N SER A 512 -1.37 20.97 32.90
CA SER A 512 -1.12 21.85 31.74
C SER A 512 -0.53 21.12 30.53
N ALA A 513 -0.48 19.78 30.53
CA ALA A 513 0.07 18.99 29.43
C ALA A 513 -0.94 18.80 28.30
N VAL A 514 -0.53 19.13 27.08
CA VAL A 514 -1.29 19.01 25.84
C VAL A 514 -0.86 17.71 25.14
N TYR A 515 -1.44 16.60 25.60
CA TYR A 515 -1.17 15.23 25.10
C TYR A 515 -2.42 14.52 24.53
N SER A 516 -3.57 15.19 24.55
CA SER A 516 -4.86 14.66 24.09
C SER A 516 -5.59 15.70 23.24
N GLY A 517 -6.45 15.28 22.31
CA GLY A 517 -7.01 16.18 21.28
C GLY A 517 -6.01 16.63 20.19
N VAL A 518 -4.82 16.03 20.15
CA VAL A 518 -3.69 16.37 19.27
C VAL A 518 -3.48 15.26 18.24
N MET A 519 -3.17 15.56 16.97
CA MET A 519 -2.99 14.55 15.91
C MET A 519 -4.17 13.55 15.83
N GLY A 520 -5.40 14.07 15.92
CA GLY A 520 -6.63 13.26 15.90
C GLY A 520 -6.86 12.38 17.13
N THR A 521 -6.01 12.43 18.15
CA THR A 521 -6.20 11.61 19.37
C THR A 521 -7.42 12.04 20.18
N PRO A 522 -8.09 11.10 20.87
CA PRO A 522 -9.21 11.41 21.75
C PRO A 522 -8.79 12.33 22.91
N ALA A 523 -9.77 12.98 23.55
CA ALA A 523 -9.58 13.56 24.88
C ALA A 523 -9.37 12.43 25.89
N LEU A 524 -8.29 12.49 26.68
CA LEU A 524 -7.91 11.45 27.63
C LEU A 524 -7.87 12.00 29.07
N PRO A 525 -8.30 11.23 30.08
CA PRO A 525 -8.10 11.60 31.48
C PRO A 525 -6.61 11.66 31.86
N ALA A 526 -6.28 12.48 32.86
CA ALA A 526 -4.92 12.67 33.34
C ALA A 526 -4.24 11.39 33.86
N THR A 527 -5.03 10.44 34.40
CA THR A 527 -4.52 9.21 34.99
C THR A 527 -4.46 8.05 33.99
N MET A 528 -3.30 7.39 33.99
CA MET A 528 -2.94 6.24 33.14
C MET A 528 -2.25 5.18 34.00
N GLN A 529 -2.17 3.96 33.49
CA GLN A 529 -1.31 2.91 34.07
C GLN A 529 -0.02 2.78 33.26
N PRO A 530 1.12 2.46 33.89
CA PRO A 530 2.30 2.02 33.17
C PRO A 530 2.00 0.69 32.47
N ALA A 531 2.46 0.55 31.23
CA ALA A 531 2.57 -0.76 30.60
C ALA A 531 3.75 -1.52 31.22
N ASP A 532 3.83 -2.83 30.96
CA ASP A 532 5.06 -3.58 31.15
C ASP A 532 6.22 -2.85 30.44
N ASP A 533 7.40 -2.88 31.06
CA ASP A 533 8.62 -2.23 30.57
C ASP A 533 8.56 -0.70 30.34
N THR A 534 7.55 -0.04 30.91
CA THR A 534 7.53 1.43 31.03
C THR A 534 8.64 1.92 31.97
N VAL A 535 9.41 2.90 31.52
CA VAL A 535 10.60 3.44 32.18
C VAL A 535 10.29 4.81 32.80
N ALA A 536 10.42 4.91 34.13
CA ALA A 536 10.45 6.17 34.84
C ALA A 536 11.87 6.75 34.85
N LEU A 537 11.97 8.07 34.64
CA LEU A 537 13.22 8.83 34.63
C LEU A 537 13.20 9.93 35.70
N LEU A 538 14.30 10.09 36.42
CA LEU A 538 14.58 11.21 37.32
C LEU A 538 15.82 11.93 36.78
N CYS A 539 15.61 13.03 36.06
CA CYS A 539 16.67 13.77 35.38
C CYS A 539 16.95 15.14 36.03
N THR A 540 18.20 15.58 36.00
CA THR A 540 18.64 16.89 36.50
C THR A 540 18.49 17.99 35.44
N GLY A 541 18.62 19.25 35.88
CA GLY A 541 18.50 20.44 35.04
C GLY A 541 17.07 21.00 34.93
N SER A 542 16.87 21.97 34.05
CA SER A 542 15.61 22.72 33.87
C SER A 542 14.51 21.96 33.10
N GLY A 543 14.54 20.63 33.16
CA GLY A 543 13.56 19.77 32.50
C GLY A 543 12.18 19.91 33.12
N ARG A 544 11.14 19.71 32.31
CA ARG A 544 9.75 19.74 32.73
C ARG A 544 9.11 18.38 32.52
N ARG A 545 8.39 17.91 33.53
CA ARG A 545 7.65 16.64 33.49
C ARG A 545 6.36 16.86 32.72
N VAL A 546 6.08 16.02 31.72
CA VAL A 546 4.82 16.03 30.96
C VAL A 546 3.88 14.95 31.51
N ILE A 547 4.41 13.75 31.77
CA ILE A 547 3.70 12.63 32.41
C ILE A 547 4.52 12.15 33.60
N ALA A 548 4.12 12.52 34.80
CA ALA A 548 4.77 12.14 36.04
C ALA A 548 4.48 10.67 36.40
N ALA A 549 5.41 10.03 37.11
CA ALA A 549 5.20 8.76 37.80
C ALA A 549 5.03 9.00 39.31
N ASP A 550 4.68 7.96 40.07
CA ASP A 550 4.47 8.05 41.53
C ASP A 550 5.70 8.56 42.32
N GLY A 551 6.91 8.39 41.79
CA GLY A 551 8.15 8.78 42.48
C GLY A 551 8.35 10.30 42.55
N PRO A 552 8.87 10.85 43.68
CA PRO A 552 9.08 12.28 43.83
C PRO A 552 10.11 12.80 42.81
N GLY A 553 9.63 13.56 41.83
CA GLY A 553 10.45 14.09 40.74
C GLY A 553 10.57 13.17 39.52
N GLU A 554 10.02 11.95 39.54
CA GLU A 554 10.05 11.05 38.39
C GLU A 554 9.02 11.46 37.30
N ALA A 555 9.33 11.11 36.05
CA ALA A 555 8.41 11.16 34.92
C ALA A 555 8.74 10.13 33.84
N VAL A 556 7.72 9.67 33.12
CA VAL A 556 7.83 8.80 31.95
C VAL A 556 8.02 9.64 30.67
N VAL A 557 7.49 10.86 30.63
CA VAL A 557 7.76 11.82 29.56
C VAL A 557 8.33 13.11 30.16
N TRP A 558 9.56 13.44 29.76
CA TRP A 558 10.24 14.70 30.06
C TRP A 558 10.35 15.58 28.81
N GLU A 559 10.37 16.90 29.01
CA GLU A 559 10.52 17.90 27.96
C GLU A 559 11.47 19.04 28.39
N TRP A 560 12.40 19.42 27.52
CA TRP A 560 13.32 20.55 27.67
C TRP A 560 13.20 21.50 26.48
N ALA A 561 13.25 22.81 26.73
CA ALA A 561 13.41 23.81 25.67
C ALA A 561 14.89 23.92 25.26
N VAL A 562 15.18 23.85 23.96
CA VAL A 562 16.56 23.87 23.42
C VAL A 562 16.63 24.90 22.30
N GLY A 563 16.96 26.15 22.66
CA GLY A 563 16.82 27.29 21.75
C GLY A 563 15.34 27.55 21.47
N ALA A 564 14.95 27.57 20.19
CA ALA A 564 13.54 27.68 19.80
C ALA A 564 12.78 26.33 19.83
N GLY A 565 13.48 25.20 19.83
CA GLY A 565 12.90 23.86 19.71
C GLY A 565 12.80 23.09 21.03
N VAL A 566 12.46 21.81 20.91
CA VAL A 566 12.00 20.98 22.04
C VAL A 566 12.65 19.61 22.03
N PHE A 567 13.36 19.26 23.10
CA PHE A 567 13.88 17.92 23.32
C PHE A 567 12.98 17.13 24.28
N ARG A 568 12.74 15.84 23.99
CA ARG A 568 12.00 14.92 24.84
C ARG A 568 12.72 13.61 25.08
N MET A 569 12.44 13.04 26.24
CA MET A 569 12.75 11.65 26.59
C MET A 569 11.45 10.94 26.97
N VAL A 570 11.17 9.81 26.31
CA VAL A 570 9.90 9.07 26.38
C VAL A 570 10.20 7.63 26.81
N GLY A 571 10.04 7.33 28.09
CA GLY A 571 10.32 6.02 28.69
C GLY A 571 9.19 5.01 28.48
N TYR A 572 8.88 4.65 27.24
CA TYR A 572 7.81 3.70 26.92
C TYR A 572 8.28 2.68 25.88
N ASP A 573 8.11 1.40 26.18
CA ASP A 573 8.47 0.32 25.27
C ASP A 573 7.35 0.01 24.26
N PHE A 574 7.60 0.42 23.01
CA PHE A 574 6.73 0.16 21.87
C PHE A 574 6.64 -1.33 21.48
N ALA A 575 7.44 -2.23 22.06
CA ALA A 575 7.26 -3.68 21.96
C ALA A 575 5.84 -4.11 22.35
N THR A 576 5.24 -3.41 23.32
CA THR A 576 3.86 -3.62 23.79
C THR A 576 2.78 -3.00 22.88
N GLY A 577 3.16 -2.43 21.74
CA GLY A 577 2.29 -1.71 20.81
C GLY A 577 2.42 -0.18 20.91
N GLY A 578 1.41 0.52 20.41
CA GLY A 578 1.35 2.00 20.42
C GLY A 578 0.00 2.48 19.89
N TYR A 579 -0.06 3.71 19.38
CA TYR A 579 -1.30 4.24 18.79
C TYR A 579 -1.75 3.46 17.55
N THR A 580 -3.06 3.24 17.42
CA THR A 580 -3.70 2.72 16.21
C THR A 580 -5.02 3.44 15.97
N ALA A 581 -5.48 3.51 14.72
CA ALA A 581 -6.81 4.05 14.42
C ALA A 581 -7.96 3.29 15.11
N ALA A 582 -7.74 2.06 15.62
CA ALA A 582 -8.73 1.34 16.41
C ALA A 582 -8.99 2.00 17.77
N LEU A 583 -7.95 2.49 18.46
CA LEU A 583 -8.05 3.17 19.75
C LEU A 583 -8.82 4.51 19.64
N ALA A 584 -8.75 5.18 18.49
CA ALA A 584 -9.48 6.42 18.23
C ALA A 584 -10.98 6.22 17.99
N ARG A 585 -11.43 5.01 17.61
CA ARG A 585 -12.85 4.76 17.25
C ARG A 585 -13.81 4.68 18.45
N ASN A 586 -13.31 4.48 19.67
CA ASN A 586 -14.13 4.58 20.88
C ASN A 586 -13.45 5.50 21.92
N PRO A 587 -13.54 6.82 21.75
CA PRO A 587 -12.81 7.80 22.58
C PRO A 587 -13.24 7.77 24.05
N ALA A 588 -14.48 7.40 24.34
CA ALA A 588 -15.02 7.35 25.70
C ALA A 588 -14.49 6.14 26.50
N ASN A 589 -14.20 5.02 25.83
CA ASN A 589 -13.86 3.75 26.47
C ASN A 589 -12.38 3.36 26.30
N VAL A 590 -11.47 4.33 26.10
CA VAL A 590 -10.02 4.05 26.09
C VAL A 590 -9.58 3.52 27.45
N ALA A 591 -9.22 2.23 27.48
CA ALA A 591 -8.80 1.53 28.68
C ALA A 591 -7.57 2.19 29.32
N VAL A 592 -7.45 2.10 30.65
CA VAL A 592 -6.46 2.87 31.43
C VAL A 592 -5.01 2.56 31.01
N LEU A 593 -4.76 1.33 30.55
CA LEU A 593 -3.49 0.85 30.02
C LEU A 593 -3.15 1.45 28.63
N ASP A 594 -4.15 1.62 27.75
CA ASP A 594 -3.96 2.15 26.39
C ASP A 594 -3.66 3.65 26.38
N ARG A 595 -4.05 4.39 27.43
CA ARG A 595 -3.83 5.84 27.52
C ARG A 595 -2.36 6.20 27.41
N LEU A 596 -1.48 5.41 28.05
CA LEU A 596 -0.04 5.60 27.93
C LEU A 596 0.45 5.34 26.51
N ARG A 597 -0.04 4.27 25.86
CA ARG A 597 0.32 3.94 24.46
C ARG A 597 0.03 5.12 23.52
N ILE A 598 -1.14 5.74 23.68
CA ILE A 598 -1.54 6.93 22.92
C ILE A 598 -0.65 8.13 23.28
N ALA A 599 -0.51 8.44 24.58
CA ALA A 599 0.21 9.64 25.03
C ALA A 599 1.71 9.59 24.71
N ALA A 600 2.35 8.41 24.77
CA ALA A 600 3.73 8.20 24.35
C ALA A 600 3.88 8.36 22.84
N SER A 601 2.92 7.83 22.05
CA SER A 601 2.87 8.02 20.59
C SER A 601 2.69 9.50 20.20
N VAL A 602 1.88 10.26 20.95
CA VAL A 602 1.76 11.72 20.78
C VAL A 602 3.08 12.42 21.12
N ALA A 603 3.70 12.07 22.25
CA ALA A 603 4.95 12.69 22.70
C ALA A 603 6.09 12.53 21.69
N VAL A 604 6.21 11.38 21.02
CA VAL A 604 7.24 11.18 19.99
C VAL A 604 6.98 12.00 18.72
N GLY A 605 5.72 12.12 18.28
CA GLY A 605 5.35 12.71 16.99
C GLY A 605 4.98 14.20 16.98
N TYR A 606 4.72 14.83 18.13
CA TYR A 606 4.17 16.19 18.18
C TYR A 606 5.25 17.29 18.05
N PRO A 607 5.17 18.22 17.06
CA PRO A 607 6.22 19.21 16.77
C PRO A 607 6.31 20.42 17.70
N LYS A 608 5.41 20.58 18.68
CA LYS A 608 5.38 21.73 19.59
C LYS A 608 5.58 21.28 21.03
N SER A 609 6.01 22.17 21.91
CA SER A 609 6.06 21.90 23.36
C SER A 609 4.70 21.40 23.85
N MET A 610 4.71 20.33 24.63
CA MET A 610 3.51 19.73 25.23
C MET A 610 3.05 20.49 26.47
N LEU A 611 3.79 21.51 26.92
CA LEU A 611 3.43 22.34 28.07
C LEU A 611 3.34 23.80 27.61
N PRO A 612 2.50 24.66 28.23
CA PRO A 612 2.58 26.09 27.99
C PRO A 612 3.99 26.58 28.33
N PRO A 613 4.52 27.63 27.67
CA PRO A 613 5.79 28.23 28.08
C PRO A 613 5.74 28.57 29.58
N PRO A 614 6.86 28.45 30.31
CA PRO A 614 6.87 28.85 31.72
C PRO A 614 6.41 30.30 31.82
N ASN A 615 5.48 30.59 32.74
CA ASN A 615 4.98 31.94 32.95
C ASN A 615 6.19 32.88 33.08
N ALA A 616 6.24 33.92 32.25
CA ALA A 616 7.24 34.96 32.41
C ALA A 616 7.14 35.50 33.86
N PRO A 617 8.27 35.74 34.55
CA PRO A 617 8.22 36.32 35.88
C PRO A 617 7.41 37.61 35.79
N SER A 618 6.40 37.74 36.66
CA SER A 618 5.54 38.91 36.69
C SER A 618 6.42 40.16 36.73
N PRO A 619 6.16 41.18 35.89
CA PRO A 619 6.95 42.41 35.93
C PRO A 619 6.90 42.97 37.37
N PRO A 620 8.02 43.52 37.89
CA PRO A 620 8.05 44.06 39.23
C PRO A 620 6.95 45.14 39.37
N PRO A 621 6.27 45.24 40.53
CA PRO A 621 5.02 46.00 40.67
C PRO A 621 5.18 47.49 40.34
N ASP A 622 6.38 48.05 40.45
CA ASP A 622 6.71 49.44 40.18
C ASP A 622 7.17 49.71 38.73
N ALA A 623 7.09 48.72 37.83
CA ALA A 623 7.41 48.92 36.42
C ALA A 623 6.37 49.86 35.77
N PRO A 624 6.76 51.04 35.25
CA PRO A 624 5.80 51.99 34.68
C PRO A 624 5.07 51.36 33.50
N SER A 625 3.74 51.46 33.51
CA SER A 625 2.89 50.78 32.52
C SER A 625 3.29 51.20 31.10
N PRO A 626 3.53 50.25 30.17
CA PRO A 626 3.85 50.60 28.80
C PRO A 626 2.70 51.41 28.18
N PRO A 627 2.98 52.41 27.34
CA PRO A 627 1.96 53.26 26.75
C PRO A 627 0.94 52.40 25.98
N PRO A 628 -0.36 52.76 26.01
CA PRO A 628 -1.43 51.91 25.51
C PRO A 628 -1.20 51.56 24.04
N GLN A 629 -0.90 50.29 23.78
CA GLN A 629 -0.71 49.79 22.42
C GLN A 629 -2.02 49.90 21.65
N ASN A 630 -1.95 50.47 20.45
CA ASN A 630 -3.10 50.60 19.56
C ASN A 630 -3.83 49.26 19.39
N PRO A 631 -5.18 49.24 19.36
CA PRO A 631 -5.95 48.00 19.32
C PRO A 631 -5.50 47.14 18.13
N PRO A 632 -5.32 45.82 18.33
CA PRO A 632 -4.68 44.96 17.34
C PRO A 632 -5.46 44.99 16.02
N ASN A 633 -4.78 45.42 14.95
CA ASN A 633 -5.35 45.52 13.62
C ASN A 633 -6.06 44.22 13.25
N LYS A 634 -7.30 44.32 12.75
CA LYS A 634 -8.16 43.17 12.44
C LYS A 634 -7.36 42.13 11.65
N LYS A 635 -7.27 40.90 12.16
CA LYS A 635 -6.63 39.77 11.47
C LYS A 635 -7.16 39.71 10.03
N THR A 636 -6.32 40.09 9.07
CA THR A 636 -6.57 39.85 7.65
C THR A 636 -6.87 38.36 7.48
N ALA A 637 -7.96 38.03 6.78
CA ALA A 637 -8.40 36.66 6.62
C ALA A 637 -7.23 35.79 6.13
N ARG A 638 -6.95 34.71 6.87
CA ARG A 638 -5.93 33.72 6.48
C ARG A 638 -6.30 33.24 5.09
N ALA A 639 -5.40 33.40 4.12
CA ALA A 639 -5.62 32.92 2.76
C ALA A 639 -6.05 31.43 2.81
N PRO A 640 -7.00 31.01 1.95
CA PRO A 640 -7.46 29.63 1.94
C PRO A 640 -6.26 28.69 1.78
N PRO A 641 -6.24 27.53 2.46
CA PRO A 641 -5.12 26.60 2.36
C PRO A 641 -4.88 26.24 0.89
N LEU A 642 -3.63 26.38 0.45
CA LEU A 642 -3.21 25.95 -0.88
C LEU A 642 -3.60 24.47 -1.04
N ALA A 643 -4.26 24.14 -2.15
CA ALA A 643 -4.74 22.79 -2.40
C ALA A 643 -3.59 21.79 -2.31
N SER A 644 -3.78 20.72 -1.54
CA SER A 644 -2.79 19.66 -1.36
C SER A 644 -2.63 18.88 -2.67
N PHE A 645 -1.51 19.08 -3.36
CA PHE A 645 -1.19 18.32 -4.56
C PHE A 645 -0.96 16.84 -4.24
N PRO A 646 -1.41 15.89 -5.08
CA PRO A 646 -1.18 14.46 -4.87
C PRO A 646 0.32 14.15 -5.02
N ALA A 647 0.90 13.45 -4.03
CA ALA A 647 2.33 13.10 -4.06
C ALA A 647 2.68 12.12 -5.21
N VAL A 648 1.73 11.25 -5.58
CA VAL A 648 1.84 10.28 -6.68
C VAL A 648 0.68 10.50 -7.65
N VAL A 649 1.00 10.56 -8.94
CA VAL A 649 0.04 10.63 -10.04
C VAL A 649 0.23 9.42 -10.94
N VAL A 650 -0.85 8.68 -11.21
CA VAL A 650 -0.90 7.66 -12.27
C VAL A 650 -1.52 8.30 -13.50
N LEU A 651 -0.75 8.38 -14.58
CA LEU A 651 -1.22 8.79 -15.88
C LEU A 651 -2.03 7.65 -16.51
N ILE A 652 -3.27 7.95 -16.87
CA ILE A 652 -4.20 7.02 -17.50
C ILE A 652 -4.49 7.46 -18.94
N ASP A 653 -4.89 6.51 -19.78
CA ASP A 653 -5.31 6.80 -21.15
C ASP A 653 -6.71 7.44 -21.20
N PRO A 654 -7.01 8.26 -22.21
CA PRO A 654 -8.36 8.76 -22.47
C PRO A 654 -9.31 7.67 -23.03
N GLU A 655 -8.76 6.52 -23.46
CA GLU A 655 -9.47 5.38 -24.02
C GLU A 655 -9.23 4.13 -23.18
N THR A 656 -10.17 3.18 -23.18
CA THR A 656 -9.98 1.89 -22.50
C THR A 656 -9.04 0.98 -23.28
N LEU A 657 -7.88 0.66 -22.70
CA LEU A 657 -6.85 -0.18 -23.31
C LEU A 657 -6.72 -1.56 -22.62
N PRO A 658 -6.12 -2.57 -23.30
CA PRO A 658 -5.93 -3.92 -22.72
C PRO A 658 -5.07 -3.99 -21.46
N ASP A 659 -4.27 -2.96 -21.17
CA ASP A 659 -3.45 -2.83 -19.97
C ASP A 659 -4.16 -2.08 -18.82
N ASN A 660 -5.45 -1.72 -18.97
CA ASN A 660 -6.20 -1.07 -17.89
C ASN A 660 -6.37 -1.96 -16.65
N ASP A 661 -6.53 -3.28 -16.83
CA ASP A 661 -6.47 -4.27 -15.74
C ASP A 661 -5.14 -4.18 -14.97
N ASN A 662 -4.04 -3.93 -15.68
CA ASN A 662 -2.71 -3.84 -15.12
C ASN A 662 -2.47 -2.48 -14.43
N LYS A 663 -3.02 -1.39 -14.97
CA LYS A 663 -3.09 -0.08 -14.29
C LYS A 663 -3.88 -0.19 -12.98
N GLY A 664 -5.03 -0.87 -12.99
CA GLY A 664 -5.82 -1.15 -11.78
C GLY A 664 -5.01 -1.94 -10.75
N LYS A 665 -4.36 -3.04 -11.15
CA LYS A 665 -3.47 -3.86 -10.30
C LYS A 665 -2.27 -3.09 -9.74
N LEU A 666 -1.75 -2.11 -10.48
CA LEU A 666 -0.69 -1.21 -10.02
C LEU A 666 -1.21 -0.21 -8.99
N ILE A 667 -2.33 0.46 -9.25
CA ILE A 667 -3.00 1.37 -8.31
C ILE A 667 -3.34 0.64 -7.01
N ASP A 668 -3.82 -0.60 -7.09
CA ASP A 668 -4.08 -1.46 -5.93
C ASP A 668 -2.80 -1.81 -5.14
N GLY A 669 -1.65 -1.90 -5.82
CA GLY A 669 -0.34 -1.98 -5.20
C GLY A 669 0.03 -0.69 -4.47
N ILE A 670 -0.05 0.46 -5.16
CA ILE A 670 0.30 1.78 -4.62
C ILE A 670 -0.54 2.08 -3.36
N ASN A 671 -1.85 1.82 -3.41
CA ASN A 671 -2.79 1.93 -2.28
C ASN A 671 -2.38 1.09 -1.04
N ALA A 672 -1.54 0.06 -1.20
CA ALA A 672 -1.07 -0.79 -0.12
C ALA A 672 0.28 -0.35 0.49
N VAL A 673 0.94 0.66 -0.09
CA VAL A 673 2.24 1.19 0.39
C VAL A 673 2.28 2.71 0.58
N ALA A 674 1.33 3.46 -0.01
CA ALA A 674 1.24 4.91 0.02
C ALA A 674 -0.23 5.39 0.02
N PRO A 675 -0.49 6.69 0.27
CA PRO A 675 -1.82 7.28 0.02
C PRO A 675 -2.25 7.09 -1.44
N ALA A 676 -3.56 7.03 -1.67
CA ALA A 676 -4.12 6.73 -2.99
C ALA A 676 -3.64 7.72 -4.07
N PRO A 677 -3.14 7.24 -5.22
CA PRO A 677 -2.63 8.12 -6.27
C PRO A 677 -3.77 8.82 -6.99
N ALA A 678 -3.54 10.06 -7.41
CA ALA A 678 -4.46 10.72 -8.33
C ALA A 678 -4.35 10.08 -9.72
N GLN A 679 -5.48 9.89 -10.40
CA GLN A 679 -5.55 9.35 -11.76
C GLN A 679 -5.98 10.48 -12.71
N THR A 680 -5.25 10.67 -13.81
CA THR A 680 -5.47 11.78 -14.74
C THR A 680 -4.82 11.52 -16.11
N THR A 681 -5.38 12.08 -17.17
CA THR A 681 -4.79 12.09 -18.52
C THR A 681 -3.73 13.18 -18.70
N THR A 682 -3.69 14.17 -17.79
CA THR A 682 -2.86 15.38 -17.84
C THR A 682 -1.85 15.38 -16.67
N PRO A 683 -0.54 15.61 -16.90
CA PRO A 683 0.47 15.73 -15.85
C PRO A 683 0.19 16.86 -14.86
N VAL A 684 0.45 16.63 -13.56
CA VAL A 684 0.13 17.56 -12.47
C VAL A 684 1.40 18.22 -11.93
N ALA A 685 1.48 19.55 -12.03
CA ALA A 685 2.54 20.31 -11.40
C ALA A 685 2.48 20.16 -9.87
N GLY A 686 3.59 19.75 -9.26
CA GLY A 686 3.71 19.54 -7.80
C GLY A 686 3.61 18.07 -7.34
N ALA A 687 3.26 17.13 -8.22
CA ALA A 687 3.34 15.71 -7.91
C ALA A 687 4.81 15.24 -7.90
N LEU A 688 5.22 14.54 -6.84
CA LEU A 688 6.60 14.09 -6.66
C LEU A 688 6.97 12.96 -7.64
N VAL A 689 6.01 12.07 -7.94
CA VAL A 689 6.17 11.02 -8.95
C VAL A 689 4.98 10.99 -9.90
N HIS A 690 5.29 10.97 -11.20
CA HIS A 690 4.37 10.50 -12.23
C HIS A 690 4.66 9.04 -12.56
N VAL A 691 3.61 8.25 -12.71
CA VAL A 691 3.67 6.83 -13.08
C VAL A 691 2.86 6.65 -14.36
N ALA A 692 3.42 6.03 -15.39
CA ALA A 692 2.74 5.77 -16.65
C ALA A 692 3.11 4.40 -17.21
N PHE A 693 2.27 3.82 -18.06
CA PHE A 693 2.69 2.71 -18.91
C PHE A 693 3.28 3.28 -20.21
N ASP A 694 4.20 2.56 -20.87
CA ASP A 694 4.79 3.02 -22.13
C ASP A 694 3.74 3.15 -23.25
N THR A 695 2.72 2.28 -23.23
CA THR A 695 1.46 2.38 -23.99
C THR A 695 0.79 3.74 -23.86
N THR A 696 0.59 4.19 -22.62
CA THR A 696 0.01 5.51 -22.29
C THR A 696 0.91 6.63 -22.80
N LEU A 697 2.22 6.57 -22.54
CA LEU A 697 3.15 7.63 -22.97
C LEU A 697 3.20 7.81 -24.49
N VAL A 698 3.12 6.75 -25.28
CA VAL A 698 3.10 6.84 -26.75
C VAL A 698 1.77 7.40 -27.27
N ARG A 699 0.68 7.30 -26.50
CA ARG A 699 -0.67 7.81 -26.83
C ARG A 699 -0.97 9.20 -26.30
N LEU A 700 -0.27 9.68 -25.26
CA LEU A 700 -0.49 10.99 -24.68
C LEU A 700 -0.36 12.12 -25.73
N PRO A 701 -1.25 13.14 -25.71
CA PRO A 701 -1.16 14.26 -26.62
C PRO A 701 0.20 14.93 -26.63
N SER A 702 0.60 15.50 -27.77
CA SER A 702 1.91 16.13 -27.93
C SER A 702 2.14 17.30 -26.97
N THR A 703 1.08 17.99 -26.54
CA THR A 703 1.08 19.00 -25.47
C THR A 703 1.44 18.40 -24.11
N GLU A 704 0.82 17.27 -23.74
CA GLU A 704 1.01 16.63 -22.43
C GLU A 704 2.39 15.99 -22.30
N ILE A 705 2.92 15.40 -23.36
CA ILE A 705 4.32 14.94 -23.39
C ILE A 705 5.31 16.11 -23.24
N THR A 706 5.01 17.30 -23.79
CA THR A 706 5.82 18.49 -23.52
C THR A 706 5.70 18.96 -22.06
N LEU A 707 4.49 18.92 -21.47
CA LEU A 707 4.28 19.29 -20.07
C LEU A 707 5.03 18.35 -19.11
N LEU A 708 4.91 17.04 -19.32
CA LEU A 708 5.61 16.01 -18.54
C LEU A 708 7.13 16.16 -18.67
N ALA A 709 7.64 16.35 -19.90
CA ALA A 709 9.07 16.58 -20.14
C ALA A 709 9.59 17.83 -19.42
N ASN A 710 8.79 18.90 -19.37
CA ASN A 710 9.15 20.13 -18.65
C ASN A 710 9.15 19.93 -17.12
N LEU A 711 8.22 19.15 -16.56
CA LEU A 711 8.20 18.83 -15.12
C LEU A 711 9.41 17.96 -14.73
N VAL A 712 9.73 16.94 -15.53
CA VAL A 712 10.87 16.05 -15.28
C VAL A 712 12.19 16.82 -15.41
N ARG A 713 12.45 17.50 -16.54
CA ARG A 713 13.71 18.26 -16.74
C ARG A 713 13.94 19.40 -15.75
N ALA A 714 12.87 19.96 -15.17
CA ALA A 714 12.96 20.96 -14.13
C ALA A 714 13.22 20.38 -12.72
N ASN A 715 13.51 19.08 -12.61
CA ASN A 715 13.64 18.33 -11.35
C ASN A 715 12.41 18.46 -10.44
N ARG A 716 11.20 18.66 -11.00
CA ARG A 716 9.95 18.84 -10.24
C ARG A 716 9.18 17.54 -10.00
N THR A 717 9.56 16.47 -10.69
CA THR A 717 8.94 15.14 -10.57
C THR A 717 9.93 14.07 -11.04
N LEU A 718 9.79 12.85 -10.53
CA LEU A 718 10.37 11.64 -11.12
C LEU A 718 9.31 10.97 -12.01
N LEU A 719 9.71 10.40 -13.14
CA LEU A 719 8.80 9.64 -14.01
C LEU A 719 9.14 8.16 -13.97
N SER A 720 8.24 7.34 -13.43
CA SER A 720 8.29 5.88 -13.51
C SER A 720 7.48 5.39 -14.71
N VAL A 721 8.10 4.60 -15.58
CA VAL A 721 7.49 4.05 -16.80
C VAL A 721 7.44 2.54 -16.71
N ILE A 722 6.22 1.98 -16.77
CA ILE A 722 6.01 0.55 -16.86
C ILE A 722 6.22 0.12 -18.32
N VAL A 723 7.23 -0.72 -18.55
CA VAL A 723 7.61 -1.20 -19.89
C VAL A 723 6.78 -2.44 -20.22
N THR A 724 6.01 -2.36 -21.31
CA THR A 724 5.13 -3.45 -21.77
C THR A 724 5.67 -4.12 -23.04
N SER A 725 4.96 -5.14 -23.51
CA SER A 725 5.10 -5.71 -24.86
C SER A 725 4.27 -4.96 -25.92
N GLY A 726 3.42 -4.00 -25.53
CA GLY A 726 2.48 -3.29 -26.41
C GLY A 726 3.06 -2.11 -27.19
N VAL A 727 4.35 -1.82 -27.04
CA VAL A 727 5.03 -0.66 -27.65
C VAL A 727 6.31 -1.09 -28.34
N SER A 728 6.52 -0.57 -29.56
CA SER A 728 7.76 -0.80 -30.30
C SER A 728 8.95 -0.12 -29.63
N ASP A 729 10.12 -0.75 -29.67
CA ASP A 729 11.34 -0.18 -29.11
C ASP A 729 11.71 1.17 -29.76
N ALA A 730 11.33 1.39 -31.02
CA ALA A 730 11.51 2.65 -31.72
C ALA A 730 10.60 3.77 -31.19
N ASP A 731 9.32 3.48 -30.90
CA ASP A 731 8.38 4.46 -30.36
C ASP A 731 8.66 4.74 -28.88
N ARG A 732 9.04 3.72 -28.09
CA ARG A 732 9.51 3.89 -26.70
C ARG A 732 10.76 4.77 -26.67
N SER A 733 11.76 4.48 -27.51
CA SER A 733 12.96 5.32 -27.62
C SER A 733 12.60 6.76 -28.00
N ARG A 734 11.70 6.96 -28.98
CA ARG A 734 11.26 8.31 -29.43
C ARG A 734 10.59 9.11 -28.31
N VAL A 735 9.67 8.50 -27.53
CA VAL A 735 8.99 9.22 -26.44
C VAL A 735 9.91 9.46 -25.25
N LEU A 736 10.76 8.49 -24.87
CA LEU A 736 11.74 8.66 -23.80
C LEU A 736 12.82 9.70 -24.16
N ALA A 737 13.31 9.72 -25.39
CA ALA A 737 14.21 10.77 -25.89
C ALA A 737 13.53 12.16 -25.81
N ARG A 738 12.24 12.24 -26.17
CA ARG A 738 11.46 13.47 -26.10
C ARG A 738 11.13 13.93 -24.67
N ILE A 739 11.07 13.03 -23.68
CA ILE A 739 10.91 13.37 -22.26
C ILE A 739 12.25 13.75 -21.62
N THR A 740 13.26 12.90 -21.75
CA THR A 740 14.62 13.14 -21.19
C THR A 740 15.28 14.38 -21.80
N GLY A 741 15.20 14.54 -23.12
CA GLY A 741 16.00 15.50 -23.90
C GLY A 741 17.27 14.91 -24.48
N ASN A 742 17.57 13.63 -24.19
CA ASN A 742 18.65 12.91 -24.86
C ASN A 742 18.15 12.39 -26.21
N SER A 743 18.41 13.13 -27.29
CA SER A 743 18.06 12.74 -28.67
C SER A 743 18.78 11.49 -29.17
N GLY A 744 19.84 11.05 -28.49
CA GLY A 744 20.55 9.80 -28.75
C GLY A 744 20.07 8.60 -27.93
N LEU A 745 19.02 8.77 -27.10
CA LEU A 745 18.52 7.68 -26.26
C LEU A 745 17.86 6.59 -27.09
N SER A 746 18.39 5.37 -26.98
CA SER A 746 17.87 4.15 -27.56
C SER A 746 17.63 3.14 -26.44
N CYS A 747 16.41 2.61 -26.36
CA CYS A 747 15.94 1.69 -25.32
C CYS A 747 15.16 0.52 -25.94
N SER A 748 15.79 -0.66 -26.03
CA SER A 748 15.15 -1.90 -26.47
C SER A 748 14.54 -2.69 -25.32
N SER A 749 13.61 -3.60 -25.63
CA SER A 749 12.93 -4.44 -24.64
C SER A 749 12.77 -5.90 -25.08
N GLU A 750 13.05 -6.83 -24.17
CA GLU A 750 13.02 -8.27 -24.41
C GLU A 750 12.23 -9.01 -23.30
N PRO A 751 11.68 -10.21 -23.53
CA PRO A 751 11.05 -11.00 -22.47
C PRO A 751 12.12 -11.63 -21.58
N VAL A 752 11.92 -11.59 -20.26
CA VAL A 752 12.77 -12.31 -19.29
C VAL A 752 12.08 -13.60 -18.87
N ALA A 753 12.77 -14.73 -19.03
CA ALA A 753 12.25 -16.04 -18.63
C ALA A 753 11.85 -16.03 -17.14
N SER A 754 10.65 -16.53 -16.80
CA SER A 754 10.10 -16.55 -15.43
C SER A 754 10.91 -17.36 -14.42
N THR A 755 11.80 -18.26 -14.88
CA THR A 755 12.76 -18.95 -14.01
C THR A 755 13.96 -18.07 -13.62
N ALA A 756 14.24 -16.99 -14.34
CA ALA A 756 15.37 -16.11 -14.11
C ALA A 756 15.26 -15.41 -12.75
N ARG A 757 16.40 -15.32 -12.05
CA ARG A 757 16.51 -14.52 -10.82
C ARG A 757 16.95 -13.11 -11.20
N ILE A 758 16.20 -12.13 -10.71
CA ILE A 758 16.53 -10.71 -10.74
C ILE A 758 17.21 -10.41 -9.41
N ASP A 759 18.41 -9.82 -9.43
CA ASP A 759 19.09 -9.34 -8.23
C ASP A 759 19.30 -7.83 -8.31
N ARG A 760 19.56 -7.19 -7.16
CA ARG A 760 20.01 -5.79 -7.12
C ARG A 760 21.44 -5.68 -7.63
N VAL A 761 21.71 -4.66 -8.44
CA VAL A 761 23.04 -4.41 -9.03
C VAL A 761 23.79 -3.31 -8.28
N VAL A 762 23.07 -2.31 -7.74
CA VAL A 762 23.64 -1.27 -6.86
C VAL A 762 23.60 -1.65 -5.38
N PRO A 763 24.49 -1.10 -4.53
CA PRO A 763 24.39 -1.15 -3.08
C PRO A 763 23.04 -0.66 -2.55
N ALA A 764 22.67 -1.09 -1.35
CA ALA A 764 21.33 -0.85 -0.83
C ALA A 764 21.12 0.60 -0.35
N THR A 765 20.28 1.35 -1.07
CA THR A 765 19.46 2.40 -0.46
C THR A 765 18.57 1.78 0.64
N VAL A 766 18.50 2.44 1.79
CA VAL A 766 17.89 1.91 3.04
C VAL A 766 16.41 1.53 2.87
N ASP A 767 15.70 2.25 2.00
CA ASP A 767 14.26 2.10 1.76
C ASP A 767 13.89 0.83 0.97
N LEU A 768 14.84 0.21 0.27
CA LEU A 768 14.62 -1.05 -0.46
C LEU A 768 15.24 -2.22 0.31
N ARG A 769 14.40 -3.12 0.84
CA ARG A 769 14.80 -4.32 1.61
C ARG A 769 14.88 -5.63 0.81
N SER A 770 14.92 -5.58 -0.52
CA SER A 770 14.87 -6.76 -1.40
C SER A 770 16.19 -7.01 -2.11
N ASP A 771 16.86 -8.12 -1.83
CA ASP A 771 18.10 -8.51 -2.51
C ASP A 771 17.84 -8.96 -3.97
N GLY A 772 16.61 -9.43 -4.24
CA GLY A 772 16.18 -9.89 -5.55
C GLY A 772 14.83 -10.62 -5.51
N TRP A 773 14.33 -11.01 -6.68
CA TRP A 773 13.12 -11.81 -6.86
C TRP A 773 13.27 -12.76 -8.06
N ARG A 774 12.29 -13.64 -8.32
CA ARG A 774 12.20 -14.36 -9.60
C ARG A 774 11.28 -13.60 -10.55
N ALA A 775 11.67 -13.54 -11.82
CA ALA A 775 10.83 -13.01 -12.89
C ALA A 775 9.49 -13.75 -13.00
N GLN A 776 8.59 -13.20 -13.79
CA GLN A 776 7.31 -13.81 -14.17
C GLN A 776 7.16 -13.73 -15.69
N ASP A 777 6.18 -14.44 -16.26
CA ASP A 777 6.12 -14.70 -17.71
C ASP A 777 5.94 -13.44 -18.57
N ASN A 778 5.46 -12.34 -17.97
CA ASN A 778 5.36 -11.01 -18.59
C ASN A 778 6.47 -10.02 -18.16
N THR A 779 7.48 -10.46 -17.40
CA THR A 779 8.61 -9.59 -17.02
C THR A 779 9.42 -9.21 -18.26
N ARG A 780 9.64 -7.91 -18.45
CA ARG A 780 10.45 -7.35 -19.52
C ARG A 780 11.86 -7.04 -19.00
N GLY A 781 12.84 -7.33 -19.81
CA GLY A 781 14.17 -6.77 -19.74
C GLY A 781 14.20 -5.49 -20.59
N THR A 782 14.95 -4.50 -20.14
CA THR A 782 15.18 -3.26 -20.87
C THR A 782 16.69 -3.05 -21.03
N ARG A 783 17.12 -2.68 -22.22
CA ARG A 783 18.51 -2.27 -22.52
C ARG A 783 18.48 -0.84 -23.06
N CYS A 784 18.97 0.12 -22.28
CA CYS A 784 19.13 1.49 -22.76
C CYS A 784 20.61 1.84 -22.92
N ASN A 785 20.96 2.64 -23.92
CA ASN A 785 22.33 3.15 -24.11
C ASN A 785 22.73 4.27 -23.13
N ALA A 786 21.85 4.63 -22.20
CA ALA A 786 22.10 5.48 -21.04
C ALA A 786 21.23 5.05 -19.86
N GLY A 787 21.74 5.19 -18.64
CA GLY A 787 21.04 4.86 -17.40
C GLY A 787 21.85 3.93 -16.49
N GLN A 788 21.40 3.81 -15.24
CA GLN A 788 22.02 3.04 -14.17
C GLN A 788 21.12 1.84 -13.81
N VAL A 789 21.63 0.62 -13.99
CA VAL A 789 20.89 -0.60 -13.69
C VAL A 789 20.72 -0.74 -12.17
N ILE A 790 19.46 -0.75 -11.72
CA ILE A 790 19.13 -0.87 -10.30
C ILE A 790 18.90 -2.34 -9.94
N PHE A 791 18.10 -3.03 -10.78
CA PHE A 791 17.84 -4.46 -10.70
C PHE A 791 18.02 -5.08 -12.08
N GLY A 792 18.76 -6.19 -12.17
CA GLY A 792 19.09 -6.87 -13.42
C GLY A 792 19.04 -8.39 -13.30
N VAL A 793 19.04 -9.08 -14.43
CA VAL A 793 19.06 -10.55 -14.45
C VAL A 793 20.42 -11.03 -13.93
N ARG A 794 20.41 -11.93 -12.93
CA ARG A 794 21.62 -12.45 -12.25
C ARG A 794 22.74 -12.88 -13.20
N ASN A 795 22.36 -13.53 -14.31
CA ASN A 795 23.28 -14.14 -15.27
C ASN A 795 23.58 -13.24 -16.49
N ASP A 796 22.86 -12.12 -16.64
CA ASP A 796 23.15 -11.07 -17.63
C ASP A 796 22.68 -9.72 -17.06
N ALA A 797 23.56 -9.05 -16.31
CA ALA A 797 23.27 -7.75 -15.70
C ALA A 797 23.06 -6.61 -16.73
N THR A 798 23.32 -6.86 -18.02
CA THR A 798 22.96 -5.90 -19.09
C THR A 798 21.46 -5.92 -19.39
N ILE A 799 20.72 -6.94 -18.95
CA ILE A 799 19.25 -6.98 -18.95
C ILE A 799 18.73 -6.36 -17.66
N SER A 800 18.30 -5.10 -17.71
CA SER A 800 17.72 -4.42 -16.56
C SER A 800 16.21 -4.67 -16.45
N VAL A 801 15.73 -4.98 -15.25
CA VAL A 801 14.29 -4.98 -14.92
C VAL A 801 13.90 -3.68 -14.23
N VAL A 802 14.85 -2.99 -13.58
CA VAL A 802 14.71 -1.59 -13.17
C VAL A 802 15.99 -0.83 -13.56
N ILE A 803 15.83 0.29 -14.27
CA ILE A 803 16.93 1.18 -14.70
C ILE A 803 16.51 2.64 -14.53
N ASP A 804 17.38 3.44 -13.93
CA ASP A 804 17.18 4.89 -13.77
C ASP A 804 17.99 5.64 -14.84
N ILE A 805 17.31 6.38 -15.71
CA ILE A 805 17.93 7.23 -16.74
C ILE A 805 18.05 8.65 -16.15
N PRO A 806 19.26 9.11 -15.76
CA PRO A 806 19.41 10.36 -15.03
C PRO A 806 19.13 11.59 -15.89
N ILE A 807 18.46 12.59 -15.30
CA ILE A 807 18.13 13.87 -15.90
C ILE A 807 18.35 14.94 -14.82
N GLY A 808 19.50 15.63 -14.86
CA GLY A 808 19.84 16.63 -13.85
C GLY A 808 19.99 16.01 -12.46
N SER A 809 18.99 16.20 -11.59
CA SER A 809 18.93 15.57 -10.25
C SER A 809 17.68 14.71 -10.04
N THR A 810 16.95 14.39 -11.12
CA THR A 810 15.87 13.39 -11.13
C THR A 810 16.24 12.28 -12.12
N ALA A 811 15.32 11.33 -12.34
CA ALA A 811 15.46 10.32 -13.38
C ALA A 811 14.12 10.06 -14.10
N VAL A 812 14.22 9.41 -15.26
CA VAL A 812 13.15 8.55 -15.78
C VAL A 812 13.51 7.11 -15.42
N ARG A 813 12.72 6.50 -14.56
CA ARG A 813 12.86 5.11 -14.14
C ARG A 813 12.04 4.21 -15.06
N LEU A 814 12.66 3.21 -15.66
CA LEU A 814 11.95 2.18 -16.42
C LEU A 814 11.80 0.94 -15.55
N LEU A 815 10.59 0.38 -15.49
CA LEU A 815 10.28 -0.85 -14.76
C LEU A 815 9.71 -1.89 -15.72
N GLY A 816 10.46 -2.96 -15.96
CA GLY A 816 10.08 -4.10 -16.79
C GLY A 816 9.13 -5.08 -16.10
N TYR A 817 8.14 -4.57 -15.36
CA TYR A 817 7.18 -5.40 -14.65
C TYR A 817 5.76 -4.89 -14.92
N ASP A 818 4.99 -5.63 -15.71
CA ASP A 818 3.69 -5.19 -16.22
C ASP A 818 2.54 -5.22 -15.20
N PHE A 819 2.79 -5.64 -13.95
CA PHE A 819 1.79 -5.82 -12.89
C PHE A 819 0.63 -6.77 -13.20
N SER A 820 0.72 -7.59 -14.27
CA SER A 820 -0.32 -8.55 -14.70
C SER A 820 -0.83 -9.48 -13.61
N SER A 821 0.07 -9.97 -12.75
CA SER A 821 -0.28 -10.86 -11.65
C SER A 821 -0.67 -10.15 -10.34
N GLY A 822 -0.67 -8.80 -10.31
CA GLY A 822 -1.08 -7.95 -9.18
C GLY A 822 0.06 -7.21 -8.47
N GLY A 823 -0.13 -5.95 -8.06
CA GLY A 823 0.87 -5.18 -7.29
C GLY A 823 1.03 -5.56 -5.81
N ARG A 824 0.18 -6.46 -5.28
CA ARG A 824 0.20 -6.87 -3.87
C ARG A 824 1.01 -8.15 -3.65
N GLY A 825 1.72 -8.22 -2.51
CA GLY A 825 2.54 -9.37 -2.08
C GLY A 825 3.96 -8.95 -1.70
N ASP A 826 4.61 -9.65 -0.77
CA ASP A 826 5.88 -9.20 -0.19
C ASP A 826 7.04 -9.12 -1.19
N ASN A 827 7.09 -10.03 -2.17
CA ASN A 827 8.06 -9.98 -3.27
C ASN A 827 7.75 -8.88 -4.32
N ARG A 828 6.62 -8.15 -4.17
CA ARG A 828 6.14 -7.12 -5.12
C ARG A 828 5.98 -5.73 -4.49
N LYS A 829 5.93 -5.64 -3.16
CA LYS A 829 6.13 -4.39 -2.41
C LYS A 829 7.39 -3.65 -2.89
N PRO A 830 8.57 -4.29 -3.08
CA PRO A 830 9.77 -3.61 -3.59
C PRO A 830 9.56 -2.95 -4.96
N LEU A 831 8.96 -3.66 -5.92
CA LEU A 831 8.68 -3.13 -7.27
C LEU A 831 7.65 -1.98 -7.24
N THR A 832 6.61 -2.11 -6.41
CA THR A 832 5.62 -1.05 -6.21
C THR A 832 6.27 0.18 -5.57
N THR A 833 7.09 0.00 -4.53
CA THR A 833 7.89 1.07 -3.91
C THR A 833 8.83 1.71 -4.93
N CYS A 834 9.59 0.94 -5.73
CA CYS A 834 10.42 1.48 -6.82
C CYS A 834 9.62 2.34 -7.80
N THR A 835 8.36 1.96 -8.08
CA THR A 835 7.48 2.71 -8.99
C THR A 835 7.09 4.09 -8.43
N ILE A 836 7.03 4.25 -7.10
CA ILE A 836 6.60 5.52 -6.46
C ILE A 836 7.68 6.21 -5.63
N PHE A 837 8.91 5.71 -5.62
CA PHE A 837 10.01 6.27 -4.84
C PHE A 837 10.53 7.57 -5.50
N PRO A 838 10.42 8.75 -4.85
CA PRO A 838 10.54 10.07 -5.48
C PRO A 838 11.98 10.54 -5.72
N ARG A 839 12.97 9.65 -5.59
CA ARG A 839 14.39 9.92 -5.79
C ARG A 839 14.97 8.90 -6.77
N PRO A 840 15.99 9.26 -7.57
CA PRO A 840 16.82 8.25 -8.24
C PRO A 840 17.50 7.33 -7.21
N PHE A 841 17.87 6.11 -7.63
CA PHE A 841 18.51 5.09 -6.81
C PHE A 841 20.05 5.06 -6.89
#